data_AF-A0A7D4AHF1-F1
#
_entry.id   AF-A0A7D4AHF1-F1
#
_cell.length_a   1.000
_cell.length_b   1.000
_cell.length_c   1.000
_cell.angle_alpha   90.00
_cell.angle_beta   90.00
_cell.angle_gamma   90.00
#
_symmetry.space_group_name_H-M   'P 1'
#
loop_
_entity.id
_entity.type
_entity.pdbx_description
1 polymer ?
#
loop_
_entity_poly.entity_id
_entity_poly.type
_entity_poly.pdbx_seq_one_letter_code
_entity_poly.pdbx_strand_id
1 'polypeptide(L)'
;MPFSFRATARLCLALLLTSCFLLPAKAQAPKIYSSSEILLGLKKLNVVGSVMYIAAHPDDENTRLLAYLANGRLLETSYLSCTRGDGGQNLIGPELREQLGVIRTQELLAARRIDGAHQYFTRANDFGFSKTSEETLRIWDHEQVLSDMVWVIRQRRPDILITRFPPDPRAGHGHHQASAILAAEAFDAAGDPKRFPEQLKYVQVWQPKRLYWNTGSFFVKPGENMDAYLKLDAGGYNALLGQSYGEIAARSRSQHRSQGFGSAAQRGEAIEYFQFVKGTPAKTDLFEGIDQTWNRVPGGAAIGKMVDEVIRKYDAANPSTSVAGLTSVLNAIVSLQSYSSANSVTVYPPLTGVSNSGVKVKKAAESMDAAYWADMKGQEALQLIQACSGVYIEATTSEPTAVAGSKVNVTMEITSRIPIAEGVADYATAEMKKLMAGAMPNSSKKQMELTLPAAVATSQPYWLRKPGTIGMYKVPTFLNDAEQAKLLIGKPENEAALVVPFDIQLHNNYFVVPIPVKYKHTDPVLGELYQPLAVVPPVMVNIPAARAYVFADQQPKPVPVTLRAGQAGVQGQLALQVPTGWQAEPATVAFDLKNKDDEQTINFMLRPLAGAAEGKAELRAVATVGGQQYSRGIQTIEYPHIPTQTLFPEAVAPLVKLQLVRRGQNVGYLMGAGDEVPDALRQIGYNVTLLKPEDISAARLKQFDAVLLGVRAYNTIDKLKTVQPELLKYIEGGGNVVVQYTVNYRVVIPQIGPYPMTLSNDRVTVEDAPVTFLKPQHPLLNSPNKLTEQDFKGWVQEQGLYYPSQWDAHYQPVISSHDPGEAAKESAILVTDYGKGHYIYTGLSLFRELPAGVPGAYRIITNMISYGKEPVQ
;
A
#
# COMPACT_ATOMS: atom_id res chain seq x y z
N MET A 1 31.49 51.64 10.37
CA MET A 1 32.20 50.37 10.11
C MET A 1 31.46 49.65 9.00
N PRO A 2 32.10 49.27 7.88
CA PRO A 2 31.40 48.58 6.81
C PRO A 2 31.22 47.10 7.18
N PHE A 3 29.98 46.65 7.18
CA PHE A 3 29.64 45.22 7.31
C PHE A 3 30.15 44.47 6.07
N SER A 4 31.02 43.49 6.29
CA SER A 4 31.67 42.75 5.20
C SER A 4 30.67 41.85 4.47
N PHE A 5 30.67 41.95 3.14
CA PHE A 5 29.96 41.11 2.16
C PHE A 5 30.16 39.58 2.35
N ARG A 6 31.13 39.16 3.18
CA ARG A 6 31.48 37.75 3.41
C ARG A 6 30.58 37.02 4.42
N ALA A 7 29.82 37.75 5.24
CA ALA A 7 28.90 37.15 6.21
C ALA A 7 27.55 36.77 5.58
N THR A 8 27.03 37.59 4.66
CA THR A 8 25.81 37.33 3.89
C THR A 8 26.01 36.21 2.86
N ALA A 9 27.19 36.13 2.24
CA ALA A 9 27.51 35.07 1.28
C ALA A 9 27.59 33.66 1.91
N ARG A 10 27.97 33.53 3.20
CA ARG A 10 28.02 32.24 3.90
C ARG A 10 26.65 31.78 4.43
N LEU A 11 25.73 32.70 4.71
CA LEU A 11 24.35 32.36 5.08
C LEU A 11 23.52 31.95 3.85
N CYS A 12 23.75 32.58 2.70
CA CYS A 12 23.11 32.21 1.43
C CYS A 12 23.61 30.86 0.86
N LEU A 13 24.87 30.48 1.09
CA LEU A 13 25.41 29.20 0.63
C LEU A 13 24.97 28.00 1.51
N ALA A 14 24.63 28.23 2.78
CA ALA A 14 24.07 27.20 3.67
C ALA A 14 22.56 26.95 3.43
N LEU A 15 21.82 27.97 2.95
CA LEU A 15 20.43 27.86 2.54
C LEU A 15 20.25 27.19 1.15
N LEU A 16 21.29 27.23 0.30
CA LEU A 16 21.34 26.55 -1.00
C LEU A 16 21.35 25.01 -0.92
N LEU A 17 21.55 24.43 0.27
CA LEU A 17 21.61 22.97 0.48
C LEU A 17 20.47 22.41 1.34
N THR A 18 19.51 23.23 1.80
CA THR A 18 18.50 22.78 2.78
C THR A 18 17.04 23.12 2.46
N SER A 19 16.74 23.88 1.42
CA SER A 19 15.35 24.03 0.94
C SER A 19 15.02 22.98 -0.12
N CYS A 20 14.97 21.71 0.28
CA CYS A 20 14.26 20.70 -0.52
C CYS A 20 12.77 21.05 -0.47
N PHE A 21 12.23 21.55 -1.59
CA PHE A 21 10.80 21.71 -1.77
C PHE A 21 10.13 20.33 -1.65
N LEU A 22 9.35 20.14 -0.58
CA LEU A 22 8.80 18.83 -0.19
C LEU A 22 7.52 18.47 -0.97
N LEU A 23 7.61 18.26 -2.29
CA LEU A 23 6.48 17.76 -3.07
C LEU A 23 6.40 16.22 -3.09
N PRO A 24 5.18 15.63 -3.05
CA PRO A 24 5.03 14.19 -3.27
C PRO A 24 5.55 13.79 -4.65
N ALA A 25 6.15 12.61 -4.74
CA ALA A 25 6.63 11.98 -5.97
C ALA A 25 5.46 11.49 -6.84
N LYS A 26 4.57 12.40 -7.26
CA LYS A 26 3.43 12.08 -8.11
C LYS A 26 3.95 11.56 -9.45
N ALA A 27 3.92 10.26 -9.65
CA ALA A 27 4.51 9.59 -10.80
C ALA A 27 3.67 9.63 -12.08
N GLN A 28 2.50 10.27 -12.09
CA GLN A 28 1.58 10.25 -13.24
C GLN A 28 1.74 11.46 -14.16
N ALA A 29 1.16 11.37 -15.36
CA ALA A 29 1.04 12.49 -16.29
C ALA A 29 0.43 13.73 -15.60
N PRO A 30 0.88 14.96 -15.94
CA PRO A 30 0.25 16.18 -15.42
C PRO A 30 -1.25 16.22 -15.76
N LYS A 31 -2.09 16.61 -14.79
CA LYS A 31 -3.53 16.74 -15.04
C LYS A 31 -3.79 17.89 -16.01
N ILE A 32 -4.50 17.60 -17.10
CA ILE A 32 -5.05 18.59 -18.02
C ILE A 32 -6.52 18.80 -17.65
N TYR A 33 -6.95 20.05 -17.55
CA TYR A 33 -8.32 20.41 -17.21
C TYR A 33 -9.11 20.79 -18.47
N SER A 34 -10.29 20.22 -18.62
CA SER A 34 -11.30 20.71 -19.56
C SER A 34 -11.94 22.01 -19.05
N SER A 35 -12.56 22.80 -19.95
CA SER A 35 -13.28 24.03 -19.55
C SER A 35 -14.38 23.75 -18.51
N SER A 36 -15.05 22.59 -18.59
CA SER A 36 -16.05 22.19 -17.60
C SER A 36 -15.44 21.88 -16.22
N GLU A 37 -14.27 21.23 -16.18
CA GLU A 37 -13.55 20.98 -14.92
C GLU A 37 -13.00 22.27 -14.32
N ILE A 38 -12.54 23.21 -15.15
CA ILE A 38 -12.14 24.55 -14.68
C ILE A 38 -13.34 25.24 -14.02
N LEU A 39 -14.51 25.25 -14.67
CA LEU A 39 -15.72 25.83 -14.10
C LEU A 39 -16.16 25.12 -12.80
N LEU A 40 -16.03 23.79 -12.73
CA LEU A 40 -16.29 23.04 -11.51
C LEU A 40 -15.32 23.45 -10.38
N GLY A 41 -14.03 23.59 -10.70
CA GLY A 41 -13.02 24.07 -9.76
C GLY A 41 -13.24 25.51 -9.30
N LEU A 42 -13.66 26.42 -10.19
CA LEU A 42 -14.07 27.77 -9.83
C LEU A 42 -15.22 27.76 -8.81
N LYS A 43 -16.22 26.90 -9.01
CA LYS A 43 -17.31 26.71 -8.04
C LYS A 43 -16.80 26.13 -6.72
N LYS A 44 -15.87 25.17 -6.77
CA LYS A 44 -15.24 24.57 -5.57
C LYS A 44 -14.45 25.59 -4.76
N LEU A 45 -13.84 26.58 -5.42
CA LEU A 45 -13.12 27.67 -4.74
C LEU A 45 -14.02 28.51 -3.82
N ASN A 46 -15.34 28.48 -4.04
CA ASN A 46 -16.34 29.11 -3.18
C ASN A 46 -16.95 28.20 -2.10
N VAL A 47 -16.56 26.93 -2.05
CA VAL A 47 -16.97 25.97 -1.02
C VAL A 47 -15.85 25.80 0.00
N VAL A 48 -16.15 26.18 1.24
CA VAL A 48 -15.25 26.19 2.38
C VAL A 48 -15.78 25.19 3.42
N GLY A 49 -15.75 23.91 3.08
CA GLY A 49 -16.21 22.82 3.95
C GLY A 49 -15.47 21.51 3.67
N SER A 50 -15.34 20.67 4.69
CA SER A 50 -14.47 19.48 4.65
C SER A 50 -15.10 18.26 5.31
N VAL A 51 -14.74 17.07 4.84
CA VAL A 51 -15.24 15.79 5.34
C VAL A 51 -14.19 14.71 5.24
N MET A 52 -14.13 13.85 6.26
CA MET A 52 -13.23 12.71 6.28
C MET A 52 -13.99 11.41 6.46
N TYR A 53 -13.84 10.52 5.49
CA TYR A 53 -14.32 9.15 5.53
C TYR A 53 -13.21 8.25 6.10
N ILE A 54 -13.54 7.35 7.02
CA ILE A 54 -12.57 6.53 7.76
C ILE A 54 -12.98 5.06 7.67
N ALA A 55 -12.04 4.20 7.30
CA ALA A 55 -12.18 2.75 7.35
C ALA A 55 -10.82 2.06 7.55
N ALA A 56 -10.80 0.72 7.48
CA ALA A 56 -9.64 -0.06 7.84
C ALA A 56 -8.67 -0.27 6.67
N HIS A 57 -9.21 -0.51 5.47
CA HIS A 57 -8.46 -1.03 4.33
C HIS A 57 -8.72 -0.23 3.03
N PRO A 58 -7.77 -0.23 2.09
CA PRO A 58 -8.04 0.17 0.70
C PRO A 58 -9.16 -0.66 0.09
N ASP A 59 -10.23 -0.11 -0.49
CA ASP A 59 -11.44 -0.81 -1.03
C ASP A 59 -12.69 -0.77 -0.14
N ASP A 60 -12.54 -0.45 1.15
CA ASP A 60 -13.65 -0.28 2.08
C ASP A 60 -14.50 0.95 1.77
N GLU A 61 -13.90 1.95 1.14
CA GLU A 61 -14.52 3.25 0.98
C GLU A 61 -15.79 3.20 0.12
N ASN A 62 -16.77 3.99 0.48
CA ASN A 62 -17.93 4.22 -0.38
C ASN A 62 -17.55 5.19 -1.50
N THR A 63 -17.03 4.66 -2.60
CA THR A 63 -16.55 5.48 -3.75
C THR A 63 -17.64 6.38 -4.34
N ARG A 64 -18.93 6.00 -4.24
CA ARG A 64 -20.05 6.83 -4.69
C ARG A 64 -20.25 8.03 -3.79
N LEU A 65 -20.28 7.82 -2.47
CA LEU A 65 -20.39 8.93 -1.52
C LEU A 65 -19.19 9.87 -1.65
N LEU A 66 -17.96 9.34 -1.79
CA LEU A 66 -16.77 10.17 -2.02
C LEU A 66 -16.90 11.00 -3.30
N ALA A 67 -17.31 10.38 -4.41
CA ALA A 67 -17.50 11.07 -5.68
C ALA A 67 -18.55 12.19 -5.58
N TYR A 68 -19.67 11.93 -4.87
CA TYR A 68 -20.71 12.93 -4.62
C TYR A 68 -20.22 14.09 -3.74
N LEU A 69 -19.53 13.79 -2.63
CA LEU A 69 -19.04 14.82 -1.71
C LEU A 69 -17.98 15.70 -2.39
N ALA A 70 -17.06 15.10 -3.16
CA ALA A 70 -15.98 15.82 -3.82
C ALA A 70 -16.43 16.60 -5.07
N ASN A 71 -17.32 16.05 -5.90
CA ASN A 71 -17.69 16.65 -7.20
C ASN A 71 -19.10 17.25 -7.22
N GLY A 72 -19.99 16.82 -6.32
CA GLY A 72 -21.35 17.32 -6.23
C GLY A 72 -21.51 18.40 -5.17
N ARG A 73 -21.05 18.11 -3.95
CA ARG A 73 -21.01 19.09 -2.85
C ARG A 73 -19.77 19.98 -2.89
N LEU A 74 -18.77 19.62 -3.72
CA LEU A 74 -17.52 20.35 -3.89
C LEU A 74 -16.73 20.52 -2.58
N LEU A 75 -16.87 19.55 -1.67
CA LEU A 75 -16.24 19.57 -0.37
C LEU A 75 -14.81 19.05 -0.46
N GLU A 76 -13.99 19.51 0.47
CA GLU A 76 -12.67 18.93 0.73
C GLU A 76 -12.85 17.55 1.35
N THR A 77 -12.84 16.55 0.48
CA THR A 77 -13.19 15.17 0.81
C THR A 77 -11.92 14.35 0.97
N SER A 78 -11.79 13.67 2.10
CA SER A 78 -10.63 12.83 2.42
C SER A 78 -11.07 11.40 2.76
N TYR A 79 -10.27 10.42 2.38
CA TYR A 79 -10.35 9.04 2.86
C TYR A 79 -9.11 8.71 3.70
N LEU A 80 -9.32 8.30 4.95
CA LEU A 80 -8.28 7.80 5.84
C LEU A 80 -8.47 6.28 5.98
N SER A 81 -7.54 5.53 5.40
CA SER A 81 -7.42 4.09 5.63
C SER A 81 -6.49 3.83 6.81
N CYS A 82 -6.87 2.95 7.74
CA CYS A 82 -5.98 2.59 8.85
C CYS A 82 -4.70 1.93 8.30
N THR A 83 -4.85 0.97 7.40
CA THR A 83 -3.77 0.15 6.84
C THR A 83 -3.57 0.41 5.35
N ARG A 84 -2.54 -0.22 4.77
CA ARG A 84 -2.32 -0.26 3.31
C ARG A 84 -2.85 -1.55 2.66
N GLY A 85 -3.59 -2.39 3.39
CA GLY A 85 -4.24 -3.58 2.85
C GLY A 85 -3.28 -4.74 2.53
N ASP A 86 -2.16 -4.78 3.21
CA ASP A 86 -1.02 -5.66 2.96
C ASP A 86 -1.33 -7.13 3.28
N GLY A 87 -2.33 -7.39 4.12
CA GLY A 87 -2.81 -8.71 4.53
C GLY A 87 -3.86 -9.31 3.58
N GLY A 88 -4.24 -8.58 2.54
CA GLY A 88 -5.25 -8.98 1.55
C GLY A 88 -4.79 -10.06 0.56
N GLN A 89 -5.68 -10.38 -0.38
CA GLN A 89 -5.36 -11.29 -1.49
C GLN A 89 -4.88 -10.49 -2.71
N ASN A 90 -4.12 -11.12 -3.61
CA ASN A 90 -3.75 -10.52 -4.89
C ASN A 90 -4.27 -11.40 -6.04
N LEU A 91 -5.24 -10.90 -6.80
CA LEU A 91 -5.85 -11.62 -7.92
C LEU A 91 -5.11 -11.40 -9.25
N ILE A 92 -4.16 -10.46 -9.31
CA ILE A 92 -3.51 -10.05 -10.55
C ILE A 92 -2.03 -10.42 -10.63
N GLY A 93 -1.44 -10.89 -9.53
CA GLY A 93 -0.06 -11.39 -9.52
C GLY A 93 0.39 -11.94 -8.16
N PRO A 94 1.70 -12.24 -8.03
CA PRO A 94 2.25 -12.99 -6.91
C PRO A 94 2.61 -12.11 -5.70
N GLU A 95 2.51 -10.78 -5.79
CA GLU A 95 2.92 -9.88 -4.72
C GLU A 95 2.03 -10.05 -3.49
N LEU A 96 2.66 -10.17 -2.33
CA LEU A 96 2.02 -10.30 -1.02
C LEU A 96 2.60 -9.28 -0.04
N ARG A 97 1.96 -9.12 1.12
CA ARG A 97 2.46 -8.29 2.23
C ARG A 97 2.84 -6.89 1.76
N GLU A 98 4.05 -6.43 2.06
CA GLU A 98 4.51 -5.07 1.77
C GLU A 98 4.42 -4.70 0.29
N GLN A 99 4.63 -5.67 -0.61
CA GLN A 99 4.53 -5.45 -2.05
C GLN A 99 3.07 -5.22 -2.46
N LEU A 100 2.13 -6.00 -1.92
CA LEU A 100 0.69 -5.78 -2.11
C LEU A 100 0.24 -4.43 -1.53
N GLY A 101 0.80 -4.04 -0.38
CA GLY A 101 0.63 -2.71 0.21
C GLY A 101 0.94 -1.56 -0.72
N VAL A 102 2.07 -1.67 -1.43
CA VAL A 102 2.51 -0.70 -2.42
C VAL A 102 1.54 -0.66 -3.61
N ILE A 103 1.07 -1.81 -4.09
CA ILE A 103 0.05 -1.90 -5.14
C ILE A 103 -1.23 -1.21 -4.69
N ARG A 104 -1.81 -1.61 -3.55
CA ARG A 104 -3.09 -1.08 -3.04
C ARG A 104 -3.03 0.40 -2.68
N THR A 105 -1.85 0.89 -2.28
CA THR A 105 -1.59 2.33 -2.13
C THR A 105 -1.74 3.07 -3.47
N GLN A 106 -1.12 2.55 -4.54
CA GLN A 106 -1.24 3.14 -5.87
C GLN A 106 -2.65 2.99 -6.47
N GLU A 107 -3.35 1.89 -6.20
CA GLU A 107 -4.74 1.67 -6.61
C GLU A 107 -5.68 2.68 -5.94
N LEU A 108 -5.52 2.96 -4.64
CA LEU A 108 -6.26 4.03 -3.98
C LEU A 108 -5.95 5.40 -4.59
N LEU A 109 -4.69 5.70 -4.87
CA LEU A 109 -4.34 6.97 -5.52
C LEU A 109 -4.96 7.08 -6.92
N ALA A 110 -5.05 5.98 -7.66
CA ALA A 110 -5.75 5.92 -8.94
C ALA A 110 -7.27 6.14 -8.76
N ALA A 111 -7.88 5.50 -7.77
CA ALA A 111 -9.30 5.69 -7.43
C ALA A 111 -9.61 7.15 -7.06
N ARG A 112 -8.77 7.74 -6.20
CA ARG A 112 -8.85 9.14 -5.75
C ARG A 112 -8.70 10.16 -6.88
N ARG A 113 -7.87 9.88 -7.89
CA ARG A 113 -7.79 10.72 -9.09
C ARG A 113 -9.10 10.75 -9.90
N ILE A 114 -9.91 9.70 -9.80
CA ILE A 114 -11.19 9.58 -10.50
C ILE A 114 -12.33 10.21 -9.68
N ASP A 115 -12.42 9.91 -8.38
CA ASP A 115 -13.49 10.41 -7.53
C ASP A 115 -13.23 11.79 -6.89
N GLY A 116 -11.99 12.28 -6.92
CA GLY A 116 -11.62 13.62 -6.46
C GLY A 116 -11.32 13.75 -4.97
N ALA A 117 -11.40 12.68 -4.18
CA ALA A 117 -11.04 12.71 -2.76
C ALA A 117 -9.52 12.59 -2.53
N HIS A 118 -9.04 12.93 -1.33
CA HIS A 118 -7.63 12.81 -0.92
C HIS A 118 -7.38 11.52 -0.13
N GLN A 119 -6.25 10.84 -0.36
CA GLN A 119 -5.88 9.61 0.37
C GLN A 119 -4.93 9.89 1.54
N TYR A 120 -5.23 9.29 2.70
CA TYR A 120 -4.36 9.26 3.87
C TYR A 120 -4.25 7.87 4.49
N PHE A 121 -3.18 7.65 5.26
CA PHE A 121 -2.91 6.40 5.97
C PHE A 121 -2.39 6.61 7.39
N THR A 122 -2.72 5.70 8.30
CA THR A 122 -1.97 5.56 9.56
C THR A 122 -0.72 4.69 9.37
N ARG A 123 -0.02 4.38 10.46
CA ARG A 123 1.09 3.43 10.51
C ARG A 123 0.68 1.99 10.83
N ALA A 124 -0.62 1.71 10.99
CA ALA A 124 -1.09 0.34 11.16
C ALA A 124 -0.72 -0.55 9.96
N ASN A 125 -0.29 -1.77 10.23
CA ASN A 125 -0.03 -2.81 9.25
C ASN A 125 -1.21 -3.78 9.23
N ASP A 126 -1.63 -4.19 8.04
CA ASP A 126 -2.66 -5.21 7.87
C ASP A 126 -2.05 -6.59 8.09
N PHE A 127 -2.22 -7.12 9.31
CA PHE A 127 -1.63 -8.41 9.67
C PHE A 127 -2.40 -9.62 9.13
N GLY A 128 -3.59 -9.41 8.56
CA GLY A 128 -4.48 -10.47 8.08
C GLY A 128 -5.87 -10.38 8.72
N PHE A 129 -6.66 -11.45 8.56
CA PHE A 129 -8.01 -11.48 9.11
C PHE A 129 -7.97 -11.53 10.64
N SER A 130 -8.60 -10.56 11.28
CA SER A 130 -8.83 -10.57 12.74
C SER A 130 -10.31 -10.70 13.03
N LYS A 131 -10.65 -11.42 14.10
CA LYS A 131 -12.04 -11.67 14.51
C LYS A 131 -12.60 -10.63 15.45
N THR A 132 -11.74 -9.93 16.20
CA THR A 132 -12.15 -9.03 17.29
C THR A 132 -11.37 -7.72 17.25
N SER A 133 -12.00 -6.64 17.69
CA SER A 133 -11.32 -5.37 17.89
C SER A 133 -10.23 -5.44 18.96
N GLU A 134 -10.41 -6.27 19.99
CA GLU A 134 -9.48 -6.42 21.11
C GLU A 134 -8.15 -7.03 20.65
N GLU A 135 -8.21 -8.07 19.81
CA GLU A 135 -7.01 -8.61 19.17
C GLU A 135 -6.35 -7.57 18.28
N THR A 136 -7.15 -6.89 17.45
CA THR A 136 -6.65 -5.87 16.53
C THR A 136 -5.92 -4.76 17.28
N LEU A 137 -6.54 -4.18 18.32
CA LEU A 137 -5.99 -3.08 19.11
C LEU A 137 -4.83 -3.48 20.02
N ARG A 138 -4.62 -4.80 20.21
CA ARG A 138 -3.43 -5.34 20.89
C ARG A 138 -2.27 -5.54 19.92
N ILE A 139 -2.54 -5.99 18.70
CA ILE A 139 -1.51 -6.23 17.67
C ILE A 139 -1.09 -4.90 17.04
N TRP A 140 -2.06 -4.06 16.70
CA TRP A 140 -1.83 -2.63 16.51
C TRP A 140 -1.47 -2.02 17.85
N ASP A 141 -0.60 -1.01 17.84
CA ASP A 141 -0.43 -0.18 19.02
C ASP A 141 -1.58 0.84 19.04
N HIS A 142 -2.59 0.59 19.88
CA HIS A 142 -3.80 1.44 20.02
C HIS A 142 -3.44 2.92 20.07
N GLU A 143 -2.59 3.36 21.00
CA GLU A 143 -2.28 4.78 21.18
C GLU A 143 -1.50 5.35 19.99
N GLN A 144 -0.64 4.58 19.32
CA GLN A 144 0.03 5.07 18.12
C GLN A 144 -0.91 5.24 16.93
N VAL A 145 -1.84 4.29 16.71
CA VAL A 145 -2.83 4.42 15.62
C VAL A 145 -3.80 5.56 15.91
N LEU A 146 -4.25 5.69 17.17
CA LEU A 146 -5.08 6.81 17.62
C LEU A 146 -4.37 8.16 17.42
N SER A 147 -3.09 8.24 17.80
CA SER A 147 -2.24 9.42 17.56
C SER A 147 -2.20 9.80 16.08
N ASP A 148 -2.05 8.82 15.19
CA ASP A 148 -2.01 9.06 13.73
C ASP A 148 -3.35 9.58 13.20
N MET A 149 -4.47 9.02 13.66
CA MET A 149 -5.81 9.53 13.29
C MET A 149 -6.00 10.98 13.76
N VAL A 150 -5.64 11.27 15.02
CA VAL A 150 -5.72 12.63 15.58
C VAL A 150 -4.83 13.60 14.81
N TRP A 151 -3.63 13.17 14.43
CA TRP A 151 -2.71 13.96 13.61
C TRP A 151 -3.35 14.36 12.27
N VAL A 152 -3.92 13.39 11.55
CA VAL A 152 -4.57 13.64 10.25
C VAL A 152 -5.83 14.50 10.43
N ILE A 153 -6.65 14.28 11.46
CA ILE A 153 -7.82 15.13 11.75
C ILE A 153 -7.40 16.57 12.02
N ARG A 154 -6.38 16.80 12.86
CA ARG A 154 -5.87 18.15 13.17
C ARG A 154 -5.25 18.85 11.97
N GLN A 155 -4.57 18.08 11.10
CA GLN A 155 -3.98 18.60 9.86
C GLN A 155 -5.04 18.95 8.81
N ARG A 156 -6.08 18.12 8.69
CA ARG A 156 -7.09 18.21 7.61
C ARG A 156 -8.37 18.90 8.03
N ARG A 157 -8.56 19.17 9.32
CA ARG A 157 -9.69 19.90 9.90
C ARG A 157 -11.05 19.54 9.28
N PRO A 158 -11.46 18.26 9.26
CA PRO A 158 -12.75 17.86 8.72
C PRO A 158 -13.89 18.41 9.58
N ASP A 159 -14.88 19.05 8.96
CA ASP A 159 -16.09 19.50 9.66
C ASP A 159 -16.89 18.29 10.20
N ILE A 160 -16.87 17.18 9.45
CA ILE A 160 -17.59 15.94 9.75
C ILE A 160 -16.67 14.74 9.54
N LEU A 161 -16.77 13.76 10.44
CA LEU A 161 -16.22 12.42 10.27
C LEU A 161 -17.32 11.43 9.87
N ILE A 162 -16.98 10.48 9.01
CA ILE A 162 -17.86 9.39 8.58
C ILE A 162 -17.08 8.07 8.67
N THR A 163 -17.58 7.08 9.39
CA THR A 163 -17.02 5.73 9.39
C THR A 163 -17.75 4.84 8.40
N ARG A 164 -17.03 3.87 7.80
CA ARG A 164 -17.64 2.81 7.00
C ARG A 164 -18.39 1.78 7.84
N PHE A 165 -17.87 1.51 9.02
CA PHE A 165 -18.28 0.41 9.88
C PHE A 165 -18.76 0.90 11.26
N PRO A 166 -19.57 0.10 11.97
CA PRO A 166 -19.93 0.37 13.35
C PRO A 166 -18.81 -0.09 14.31
N PRO A 167 -18.76 0.41 15.55
CA PRO A 167 -17.80 -0.03 16.57
C PRO A 167 -18.17 -1.38 17.22
N ASP A 168 -19.05 -2.17 16.60
CA ASP A 168 -19.60 -3.41 17.16
C ASP A 168 -19.48 -4.60 16.17
N PRO A 169 -19.81 -5.84 16.58
CA PRO A 169 -19.60 -7.05 15.77
C PRO A 169 -20.29 -7.07 14.40
N ARG A 170 -21.25 -6.17 14.11
CA ARG A 170 -21.82 -6.01 12.76
C ARG A 170 -20.77 -5.60 11.72
N ALA A 171 -19.63 -5.06 12.15
CA ALA A 171 -18.48 -4.76 11.30
C ALA A 171 -17.84 -6.02 10.66
N GLY A 172 -18.05 -7.20 11.26
CA GLY A 172 -17.57 -8.50 10.80
C GLY A 172 -16.08 -8.74 11.08
N HIS A 173 -15.20 -7.90 10.54
CA HIS A 173 -13.74 -8.01 10.68
C HIS A 173 -13.23 -7.14 11.85
N GLY A 174 -12.27 -7.64 12.65
CA GLY A 174 -11.67 -6.94 13.78
C GLY A 174 -11.10 -5.56 13.45
N HIS A 175 -10.31 -5.44 12.36
CA HIS A 175 -9.87 -4.14 11.81
C HIS A 175 -11.01 -3.18 11.52
N HIS A 176 -12.13 -3.63 10.94
CA HIS A 176 -13.28 -2.77 10.66
C HIS A 176 -13.85 -2.19 11.96
N GLN A 177 -14.06 -3.05 12.96
CA GLN A 177 -14.56 -2.64 14.28
C GLN A 177 -13.58 -1.69 14.97
N ALA A 178 -12.29 -2.04 15.01
CA ALA A 178 -11.24 -1.22 15.60
C ALA A 178 -11.12 0.15 14.92
N SER A 179 -11.24 0.22 13.59
CA SER A 179 -11.22 1.50 12.87
C SER A 179 -12.35 2.44 13.30
N ALA A 180 -13.55 1.91 13.56
CA ALA A 180 -14.69 2.69 14.01
C ALA A 180 -14.57 3.12 15.49
N ILE A 181 -14.04 2.24 16.35
CA ILE A 181 -13.72 2.56 17.75
C ILE A 181 -12.70 3.71 17.81
N LEU A 182 -11.57 3.56 17.10
CA LEU A 182 -10.52 4.57 17.04
C LEU A 182 -11.02 5.89 16.45
N ALA A 183 -11.88 5.86 15.42
CA ALA A 183 -12.48 7.07 14.88
C ALA A 183 -13.34 7.83 15.91
N ALA A 184 -14.10 7.11 16.74
CA ALA A 184 -14.92 7.68 17.80
C ALA A 184 -14.09 8.26 18.96
N GLU A 185 -12.93 7.68 19.26
CA GLU A 185 -11.95 8.21 20.21
C GLU A 185 -11.18 9.41 19.64
N ALA A 186 -10.77 9.32 18.38
CA ALA A 186 -10.05 10.39 17.67
C ALA A 186 -10.92 11.65 17.52
N PHE A 187 -12.24 11.48 17.37
CA PHE A 187 -13.21 12.58 17.38
C PHE A 187 -13.10 13.45 18.64
N ASP A 188 -12.94 12.84 19.83
CA ASP A 188 -12.79 13.58 21.09
C ASP A 188 -11.34 14.08 21.26
N ALA A 189 -10.36 13.21 21.00
CA ALA A 189 -8.95 13.50 21.23
C ALA A 189 -8.39 14.60 20.32
N ALA A 190 -8.96 14.77 19.11
CA ALA A 190 -8.54 15.83 18.21
C ALA A 190 -8.83 17.24 18.76
N GLY A 191 -9.93 17.41 19.50
CA GLY A 191 -10.32 18.65 20.17
C GLY A 191 -9.64 18.88 21.52
N ASP A 192 -9.08 17.85 22.16
CA ASP A 192 -8.44 17.94 23.48
C ASP A 192 -6.94 18.29 23.39
N PRO A 193 -6.50 19.47 23.90
CA PRO A 193 -5.09 19.86 23.88
C PRO A 193 -4.20 19.01 24.80
N LYS A 194 -4.77 18.19 25.70
CA LYS A 194 -4.03 17.27 26.57
C LYS A 194 -3.72 15.93 25.90
N ARG A 195 -4.43 15.57 24.82
CA ARG A 195 -4.16 14.36 24.04
C ARG A 195 -3.15 14.67 22.95
N PHE A 196 -2.07 13.89 22.91
CA PHE A 196 -0.95 14.04 21.97
C PHE A 196 -0.42 15.49 21.90
N PRO A 197 -0.05 16.11 23.04
CA PRO A 197 0.37 17.52 23.09
C PRO A 197 1.64 17.78 22.25
N GLU A 198 2.47 16.77 22.02
CA GLU A 198 3.65 16.83 21.16
C GLU A 198 3.34 17.08 19.68
N GLN A 199 2.08 16.91 19.25
CA GLN A 199 1.63 17.28 17.91
C GLN A 199 1.38 18.78 17.78
N LEU A 200 1.06 19.46 18.89
CA LEU A 200 0.65 20.88 18.89
C LEU A 200 1.78 21.85 18.58
N LYS A 201 3.01 21.34 18.41
CA LYS A 201 4.14 22.05 17.79
C LYS A 201 3.91 22.33 16.30
N TYR A 202 3.12 21.51 15.61
CA TYR A 202 2.93 21.56 14.15
C TYR A 202 1.50 21.81 13.73
N VAL A 203 0.54 21.31 14.51
CA VAL A 203 -0.90 21.42 14.26
C VAL A 203 -1.61 22.04 15.45
N GLN A 204 -2.90 22.30 15.33
CA GLN A 204 -3.73 22.74 16.45
C GLN A 204 -4.78 21.70 16.76
N VAL A 205 -5.40 21.83 17.93
CA VAL A 205 -6.62 21.09 18.21
C VAL A 205 -7.69 21.44 17.18
N TRP A 206 -8.50 20.45 16.82
CA TRP A 206 -9.65 20.62 15.95
C TRP A 206 -10.73 19.67 16.40
N GLN A 207 -11.92 20.20 16.66
CA GLN A 207 -13.09 19.41 17.05
C GLN A 207 -14.03 19.31 15.85
N PRO A 208 -14.12 18.16 15.16
CA PRO A 208 -15.17 17.94 14.17
C PRO A 208 -16.55 18.12 14.83
N LYS A 209 -17.52 18.64 14.09
CA LYS A 209 -18.85 18.97 14.62
C LYS A 209 -19.65 17.71 14.99
N ARG A 210 -19.46 16.63 14.22
CA ARG A 210 -20.19 15.37 14.35
C ARG A 210 -19.50 14.20 13.67
N LEU A 211 -19.87 12.99 14.11
CA LEU A 211 -19.44 11.71 13.59
C LEU A 211 -20.68 10.87 13.23
N TYR A 212 -20.68 10.30 12.02
CA TYR A 212 -21.69 9.37 11.53
C TYR A 212 -21.10 8.03 11.11
N TRP A 213 -21.92 6.99 11.18
CA TRP A 213 -21.66 5.73 10.49
C TRP A 213 -22.46 5.67 9.18
N ASN A 214 -21.76 5.55 8.04
CA ASN A 214 -22.39 5.33 6.74
C ASN A 214 -22.77 3.86 6.58
N THR A 215 -24.08 3.61 6.54
CA THR A 215 -24.68 2.27 6.63
C THR A 215 -25.72 2.03 5.53
N GLY A 216 -26.29 0.84 5.51
CA GLY A 216 -27.28 0.39 4.53
C GLY A 216 -27.90 -0.95 4.94
N SER A 217 -28.88 -1.43 4.18
CA SER A 217 -29.59 -2.69 4.44
C SER A 217 -28.67 -3.91 4.57
N PHE A 218 -27.47 -3.86 3.99
CA PHE A 218 -26.45 -4.90 4.10
C PHE A 218 -25.82 -5.00 5.51
N PHE A 219 -25.75 -3.89 6.25
CA PHE A 219 -25.06 -3.82 7.54
C PHE A 219 -25.99 -3.88 8.75
N VAL A 220 -27.22 -3.44 8.58
CA VAL A 220 -28.23 -3.47 9.64
C VAL A 220 -28.90 -4.83 9.71
N LYS A 221 -29.53 -5.15 10.84
CA LYS A 221 -30.28 -6.41 10.94
C LYS A 221 -31.45 -6.38 9.95
N PRO A 222 -31.81 -7.53 9.32
CA PRO A 222 -33.02 -7.61 8.52
C PRO A 222 -34.24 -7.10 9.32
N GLY A 223 -34.95 -6.10 8.78
CA GLY A 223 -36.11 -5.48 9.43
C GLY A 223 -35.79 -4.33 10.40
N GLU A 224 -34.54 -3.91 10.55
CA GLU A 224 -34.19 -2.71 11.33
C GLU A 224 -34.80 -1.45 10.70
N ASN A 225 -35.49 -0.65 11.51
CA ASN A 225 -36.10 0.59 11.02
C ASN A 225 -35.03 1.70 10.86
N MET A 226 -34.75 2.06 9.61
CA MET A 226 -33.78 3.10 9.23
C MET A 226 -34.41 4.48 9.03
N ASP A 227 -35.68 4.70 9.37
CA ASP A 227 -36.35 6.00 9.20
C ASP A 227 -35.75 7.10 10.08
N ALA A 228 -35.15 6.71 11.21
CA ALA A 228 -34.41 7.63 12.06
C ALA A 228 -33.00 7.96 11.53
N TYR A 229 -32.53 7.30 10.47
CA TYR A 229 -31.22 7.58 9.88
C TYR A 229 -31.33 8.74 8.91
N LEU A 230 -30.30 9.58 8.88
CA LEU A 230 -30.21 10.64 7.90
C LEU A 230 -30.00 10.01 6.52
N LYS A 231 -30.78 10.47 5.54
CA LYS A 231 -30.78 9.95 4.16
C LYS A 231 -30.18 11.01 3.24
N LEU A 232 -29.34 10.60 2.30
CA LEU A 232 -28.72 11.47 1.30
C LEU A 232 -28.71 10.76 -0.05
N ASP A 233 -29.23 11.39 -1.10
CA ASP A 233 -29.04 10.88 -2.46
C ASP A 233 -27.63 11.22 -2.96
N ALA A 234 -26.81 10.17 -3.16
CA ALA A 234 -25.47 10.25 -3.74
C ALA A 234 -25.42 9.71 -5.17
N GLY A 235 -26.56 9.46 -5.82
CA GLY A 235 -26.66 8.91 -7.17
C GLY A 235 -26.70 9.95 -8.30
N GLY A 236 -26.96 11.22 -7.95
CA GLY A 236 -27.24 12.32 -8.88
C GLY A 236 -26.27 12.51 -10.06
N TYR A 237 -26.70 13.33 -11.03
CA TYR A 237 -25.96 13.63 -12.25
C TYR A 237 -25.24 14.98 -12.20
N ASN A 238 -23.93 14.99 -12.49
CA ASN A 238 -23.17 16.22 -12.63
C ASN A 238 -23.11 16.65 -14.10
N ALA A 239 -23.84 17.70 -14.45
CA ALA A 239 -23.93 18.19 -15.83
C ALA A 239 -22.62 18.75 -16.40
N LEU A 240 -21.71 19.26 -15.56
CA LEU A 240 -20.41 19.75 -16.02
C LEU A 240 -19.48 18.59 -16.41
N LEU A 241 -19.50 17.51 -15.62
CA LEU A 241 -18.70 16.32 -15.88
C LEU A 241 -19.36 15.36 -16.89
N GLY A 242 -20.65 15.56 -17.19
CA GLY A 242 -21.43 14.72 -18.08
C GLY A 242 -21.73 13.33 -17.52
N GLN A 243 -21.64 13.14 -16.19
CA GLN A 243 -21.61 11.83 -15.54
C GLN A 243 -22.38 11.83 -14.22
N SER A 244 -23.00 10.70 -13.88
CA SER A 244 -23.52 10.44 -12.55
C SER A 244 -22.40 10.08 -11.57
N TYR A 245 -22.62 10.32 -10.28
CA TYR A 245 -21.64 9.91 -9.26
C TYR A 245 -21.51 8.39 -9.18
N GLY A 246 -22.55 7.63 -9.54
CA GLY A 246 -22.48 6.16 -9.68
C GLY A 246 -21.57 5.70 -10.83
N GLU A 247 -21.50 6.45 -11.93
CA GLU A 247 -20.54 6.18 -13.02
C GLU A 247 -19.09 6.49 -12.60
N ILE A 248 -18.87 7.62 -11.91
CA ILE A 248 -17.56 7.98 -11.37
C ILE A 248 -17.11 6.92 -10.35
N ALA A 249 -18.01 6.53 -9.44
CA ALA A 249 -17.78 5.51 -8.41
C ALA A 249 -17.37 4.17 -9.01
N ALA A 250 -18.04 3.73 -10.08
CA ALA A 250 -17.74 2.46 -10.71
C ALA A 250 -16.32 2.42 -11.30
N ARG A 251 -15.87 3.51 -11.94
CA ARG A 251 -14.50 3.61 -12.45
C ARG A 251 -13.46 3.74 -11.34
N SER A 252 -13.77 4.49 -10.28
CA SER A 252 -12.93 4.63 -9.09
C SER A 252 -12.74 3.26 -8.42
N ARG A 253 -13.84 2.57 -8.12
CA ARG A 253 -13.83 1.23 -7.51
C ARG A 253 -13.10 0.19 -8.37
N SER A 254 -13.20 0.30 -9.70
CA SER A 254 -12.51 -0.60 -10.64
C SER A 254 -10.99 -0.39 -10.70
N GLN A 255 -10.42 0.58 -9.99
CA GLN A 255 -8.97 0.69 -9.81
C GLN A 255 -8.40 -0.29 -8.77
N HIS A 256 -9.24 -0.82 -7.87
CA HIS A 256 -8.90 -1.87 -6.90
C HIS A 256 -8.80 -3.25 -7.60
N ARG A 257 -7.90 -3.36 -8.58
CA ARG A 257 -7.78 -4.53 -9.46
C ARG A 257 -7.21 -5.71 -8.72
N SER A 258 -6.25 -5.50 -7.82
CA SER A 258 -5.67 -6.53 -6.97
C SER A 258 -6.73 -7.31 -6.17
N GLN A 259 -7.83 -6.65 -5.81
CA GLN A 259 -8.94 -7.24 -5.05
C GLN A 259 -10.10 -7.74 -5.94
N GLY A 260 -10.06 -7.49 -7.25
CA GLY A 260 -11.15 -7.87 -8.18
C GLY A 260 -12.41 -7.02 -8.03
N PHE A 261 -12.28 -5.76 -7.62
CA PHE A 261 -13.40 -4.85 -7.34
C PHE A 261 -13.93 -4.12 -8.59
N GLY A 262 -13.77 -4.72 -9.77
CA GLY A 262 -14.44 -4.24 -10.99
C GLY A 262 -15.94 -4.10 -10.77
N SER A 263 -16.53 -2.99 -11.23
CA SER A 263 -17.95 -2.71 -11.01
C SER A 263 -18.61 -2.05 -12.23
N ALA A 264 -19.88 -2.38 -12.45
CA ALA A 264 -20.70 -1.77 -13.48
C ALA A 264 -21.14 -0.36 -13.06
N ALA A 265 -21.23 0.54 -14.04
CA ALA A 265 -21.79 1.87 -13.84
C ALA A 265 -23.26 1.80 -13.39
N GLN A 266 -23.62 2.65 -12.42
CA GLN A 266 -24.99 2.84 -11.95
C GLN A 266 -25.43 4.29 -12.22
N ARG A 267 -26.71 4.48 -12.56
CA ARG A 267 -27.30 5.79 -12.86
C ARG A 267 -28.64 5.94 -12.13
N GLY A 268 -28.99 7.17 -11.79
CA GLY A 268 -30.23 7.49 -11.09
C GLY A 268 -30.01 7.59 -9.58
N GLU A 269 -31.12 7.68 -8.85
CA GLU A 269 -31.14 7.86 -7.40
C GLU A 269 -30.39 6.73 -6.68
N ALA A 270 -29.61 7.11 -5.68
CA ALA A 270 -28.95 6.17 -4.80
C ALA A 270 -28.83 6.73 -3.38
N ILE A 271 -29.73 6.29 -2.51
CA ILE A 271 -29.81 6.75 -1.13
C ILE A 271 -28.73 6.10 -0.26
N GLU A 272 -27.93 6.94 0.36
CA GLU A 272 -27.00 6.64 1.43
C GLU A 272 -27.65 6.93 2.79
N TYR A 273 -27.36 6.09 3.79
CA TYR A 273 -27.89 6.22 5.14
C TYR A 273 -26.77 6.50 6.14
N PHE A 274 -27.08 7.34 7.13
CA PHE A 274 -26.14 7.77 8.16
C PHE A 274 -26.78 7.64 9.54
N GLN A 275 -26.20 6.76 10.35
CA GLN A 275 -26.54 6.66 11.76
C GLN A 275 -25.66 7.63 12.57
N PHE A 276 -26.27 8.49 13.38
CA PHE A 276 -25.55 9.40 14.25
C PHE A 276 -24.75 8.64 15.31
N VAL A 277 -23.50 9.04 15.54
CA VAL A 277 -22.61 8.41 16.53
C VAL A 277 -22.23 9.39 17.64
N LYS A 278 -21.64 10.55 17.31
CA LYS A 278 -21.17 11.56 18.29
C LYS A 278 -21.28 13.01 17.78
N GLY A 279 -21.23 13.97 18.71
CA GLY A 279 -21.20 15.41 18.42
C GLY A 279 -22.58 16.07 18.43
N THR A 280 -22.81 17.06 17.57
CA THR A 280 -24.13 17.70 17.42
C THR A 280 -24.92 17.00 16.31
N PRO A 281 -26.07 16.37 16.60
CA PRO A 281 -26.88 15.67 15.58
C PRO A 281 -27.43 16.65 14.53
N ALA A 282 -27.63 16.14 13.31
CA ALA A 282 -28.36 16.83 12.24
C ALA A 282 -29.63 16.07 11.89
N LYS A 283 -30.64 16.77 11.37
CA LYS A 283 -31.95 16.20 11.04
C LYS A 283 -32.15 16.05 9.54
N THR A 284 -31.74 17.03 8.75
CA THR A 284 -32.07 17.08 7.31
C THR A 284 -30.86 16.96 6.40
N ASP A 285 -29.70 17.45 6.82
CA ASP A 285 -28.48 17.46 6.01
C ASP A 285 -27.25 17.17 6.87
N LEU A 286 -26.29 16.41 6.35
CA LEU A 286 -25.07 16.09 7.08
C LEU A 286 -24.38 17.34 7.64
N PHE A 287 -24.40 18.47 6.93
CA PHE A 287 -23.74 19.72 7.28
C PHE A 287 -24.68 20.78 7.86
N GLU A 288 -25.86 20.39 8.34
CA GLU A 288 -26.81 21.31 9.01
C GLU A 288 -26.10 22.14 10.09
N GLY A 289 -26.22 23.47 10.02
CA GLY A 289 -25.59 24.40 10.97
C GLY A 289 -24.08 24.59 10.79
N ILE A 290 -23.51 24.19 9.65
CA ILE A 290 -22.11 24.45 9.28
C ILE A 290 -22.10 25.42 8.09
N ASP A 291 -21.53 26.60 8.28
CA ASP A 291 -21.31 27.53 7.17
C ASP A 291 -20.21 26.98 6.26
N GLN A 292 -20.55 26.75 4.99
CA GLN A 292 -19.64 26.22 3.97
C GLN A 292 -19.19 27.31 2.98
N THR A 293 -19.42 28.58 3.31
CA THR A 293 -19.04 29.72 2.48
C THR A 293 -17.85 30.45 3.07
N TRP A 294 -17.30 31.38 2.31
CA TRP A 294 -16.24 32.27 2.81
C TRP A 294 -16.65 33.15 4.01
N ASN A 295 -17.94 33.23 4.36
CA ASN A 295 -18.38 33.97 5.55
C ASN A 295 -17.88 33.35 6.87
N ARG A 296 -17.54 32.05 6.87
CA ARG A 296 -16.94 31.37 8.02
C ARG A 296 -15.52 31.84 8.33
N VAL A 297 -14.86 32.46 7.37
CA VAL A 297 -13.49 32.97 7.49
C VAL A 297 -13.55 34.48 7.71
N PRO A 298 -12.99 35.04 8.80
CA PRO A 298 -12.92 36.49 8.99
C PRO A 298 -12.25 37.18 7.80
N GLY A 299 -12.95 38.16 7.20
CA GLY A 299 -12.49 38.85 5.97
C GLY A 299 -12.76 38.09 4.66
N GLY A 300 -13.26 36.86 4.72
CA GLY A 300 -13.49 36.01 3.55
C GLY A 300 -14.67 36.42 2.66
N ALA A 301 -15.69 37.09 3.20
CA ALA A 301 -16.90 37.44 2.44
C ALA A 301 -16.62 38.20 1.13
N ALA A 302 -15.58 39.04 1.10
CA ALA A 302 -15.14 39.73 -0.11
C ALA A 302 -14.57 38.77 -1.16
N ILE A 303 -13.80 37.76 -0.75
CA ILE A 303 -13.24 36.73 -1.62
C ILE A 303 -14.36 35.95 -2.31
N GLY A 304 -15.40 35.56 -1.57
CA GLY A 304 -16.55 34.86 -2.13
C GLY A 304 -17.20 35.61 -3.30
N LYS A 305 -17.38 36.94 -3.13
CA LYS A 305 -17.91 37.83 -4.18
C LYS A 305 -16.98 37.95 -5.39
N MET A 306 -15.66 38.00 -5.16
CA MET A 306 -14.67 38.04 -6.24
C MET A 306 -14.68 36.75 -7.06
N VAL A 307 -14.78 35.59 -6.41
CA VAL A 307 -14.90 34.30 -7.11
C VAL A 307 -16.22 34.21 -7.88
N ASP A 308 -17.34 34.68 -7.32
CA ASP A 308 -18.62 34.73 -8.03
C ASP A 308 -18.55 35.61 -9.29
N GLU A 309 -17.78 36.70 -9.23
CA GLU A 309 -17.53 37.55 -10.40
C GLU A 309 -16.71 36.83 -11.46
N VAL A 310 -15.66 36.09 -11.06
CA VAL A 310 -14.88 35.24 -11.98
C VAL A 310 -15.78 34.18 -12.64
N ILE A 311 -16.60 33.48 -11.86
CA ILE A 311 -17.54 32.48 -12.38
C ILE A 311 -18.51 33.10 -13.38
N ARG A 312 -19.07 34.28 -13.08
CA ARG A 312 -20.03 34.97 -13.95
C ARG A 312 -19.41 35.39 -15.29
N LYS A 313 -18.12 35.73 -15.29
CA LYS A 313 -17.37 36.16 -16.49
C LYS A 313 -16.61 35.01 -17.17
N TYR A 314 -16.69 33.79 -16.64
CA TYR A 314 -15.96 32.65 -17.18
C TYR A 314 -16.41 32.35 -18.61
N ASP A 315 -15.47 32.39 -19.54
CA ASP A 315 -15.66 32.01 -20.94
C ASP A 315 -15.00 30.64 -21.18
N ALA A 316 -15.81 29.61 -21.45
CA ALA A 316 -15.33 28.27 -21.71
C ALA A 316 -14.50 28.16 -23.00
N ALA A 317 -14.73 29.04 -23.97
CA ALA A 317 -13.96 29.13 -25.21
C ALA A 317 -12.66 29.93 -25.01
N ASN A 318 -12.63 30.82 -24.01
CA ASN A 318 -11.45 31.59 -23.64
C ASN A 318 -11.20 31.65 -22.12
N PRO A 319 -10.78 30.54 -21.49
CA PRO A 319 -10.56 30.47 -20.04
C PRO A 319 -9.51 31.48 -19.51
N SER A 320 -8.61 31.95 -20.38
CA SER A 320 -7.55 32.89 -20.04
C SER A 320 -8.05 34.23 -19.52
N THR A 321 -9.26 34.63 -19.91
CA THR A 321 -9.93 35.85 -19.43
C THR A 321 -10.16 35.85 -17.91
N SER A 322 -10.19 34.67 -17.28
CA SER A 322 -10.37 34.52 -15.84
C SER A 322 -9.08 34.69 -15.04
N VAL A 323 -7.90 34.67 -15.67
CA VAL A 323 -6.60 34.70 -14.98
C VAL A 323 -6.44 35.97 -14.12
N ALA A 324 -6.79 37.15 -14.65
CA ALA A 324 -6.66 38.41 -13.90
C ALA A 324 -7.57 38.45 -12.66
N GLY A 325 -8.81 37.97 -12.79
CA GLY A 325 -9.75 37.87 -11.69
C GLY A 325 -9.30 36.85 -10.63
N LEU A 326 -8.84 35.68 -11.05
CA LEU A 326 -8.29 34.66 -10.16
C LEU A 326 -7.01 35.11 -9.44
N THR A 327 -6.18 35.88 -10.11
CA THR A 327 -4.98 36.47 -9.50
C THR A 327 -5.37 37.46 -8.39
N SER A 328 -6.43 38.24 -8.61
CA SER A 328 -6.98 39.13 -7.58
C SER A 328 -7.56 38.33 -6.41
N VAL A 329 -8.27 37.23 -6.68
CA VAL A 329 -8.77 36.29 -5.66
C VAL A 329 -7.62 35.73 -4.84
N LEU A 330 -6.57 35.22 -5.49
CA LEU A 330 -5.40 34.66 -4.81
C LEU A 330 -4.72 35.70 -3.90
N ASN A 331 -4.55 36.94 -4.38
CA ASN A 331 -3.98 38.02 -3.58
C ASN A 331 -4.84 38.35 -2.35
N ALA A 332 -6.17 38.34 -2.49
CA ALA A 332 -7.07 38.53 -1.37
C ALA A 332 -6.99 37.36 -0.37
N ILE A 333 -6.91 36.12 -0.85
CA ILE A 333 -6.71 34.92 -0.01
C ILE A 333 -5.39 35.00 0.77
N VAL A 334 -4.30 35.33 0.10
CA VAL A 334 -2.98 35.49 0.73
C VAL A 334 -2.99 36.62 1.76
N SER A 335 -3.72 37.70 1.50
CA SER A 335 -3.83 38.82 2.44
C SER A 335 -4.51 38.42 3.76
N LEU A 336 -5.35 37.37 3.77
CA LEU A 336 -5.89 36.81 5.02
C LEU A 336 -4.78 36.28 5.94
N GLN A 337 -3.68 35.79 5.37
CA GLN A 337 -2.52 35.31 6.14
C GLN A 337 -1.76 36.50 6.75
N SER A 338 -1.68 37.63 6.03
CA SER A 338 -0.97 38.85 6.46
C SER A 338 -1.65 39.57 7.64
N TYR A 339 -2.96 39.44 7.79
CA TYR A 339 -3.70 39.96 8.96
C TYR A 339 -3.34 39.24 10.28
N SER A 340 -2.58 38.14 10.24
CA SER A 340 -2.09 37.42 11.42
C SER A 340 -0.69 37.82 11.89
N SER A 341 0.05 38.63 11.11
CA SER A 341 1.42 39.05 11.42
C SER A 341 1.68 40.49 10.99
N ALA A 342 1.78 41.41 11.95
CA ALA A 342 2.25 42.77 11.72
C ALA A 342 3.74 42.75 11.32
N ASN A 343 4.02 42.64 10.02
CA ASN A 343 5.08 43.31 9.26
C ASN A 343 5.20 42.65 7.87
N SER A 344 5.47 43.49 6.87
CA SER A 344 5.60 43.21 5.43
C SER A 344 6.22 41.86 5.08
N VAL A 345 5.45 41.02 4.36
CA VAL A 345 5.88 39.75 3.78
C VAL A 345 5.85 39.85 2.25
N THR A 346 6.99 39.63 1.60
CA THR A 346 7.04 39.18 0.20
C THR A 346 6.49 37.75 0.19
N VAL A 347 5.38 37.57 -0.52
CA VAL A 347 4.62 36.32 -0.57
C VAL A 347 5.43 35.26 -1.32
N TYR A 348 6.00 34.31 -0.59
CA TYR A 348 6.21 32.96 -1.09
C TYR A 348 5.08 32.11 -0.48
N PRO A 349 4.20 31.47 -1.28
CA PRO A 349 3.28 30.51 -0.71
C PRO A 349 4.12 29.38 -0.09
N PRO A 350 3.87 28.95 1.16
CA PRO A 350 4.57 27.81 1.71
C PRO A 350 4.08 26.56 0.98
N LEU A 351 4.75 26.25 -0.13
CA LEU A 351 4.78 24.90 -0.68
C LEU A 351 5.44 24.02 0.38
N THR A 352 4.59 23.28 1.09
CA THR A 352 4.92 22.07 1.83
C THR A 352 5.96 22.22 2.95
N GLY A 353 5.45 22.49 4.15
CA GLY A 353 6.00 22.03 5.44
C GLY A 353 7.51 22.12 5.68
N VAL A 354 8.04 23.31 5.97
CA VAL A 354 9.26 23.46 6.79
C VAL A 354 9.06 24.60 7.77
N SER A 355 9.39 24.36 9.04
CA SER A 355 9.40 25.33 10.12
C SER A 355 10.49 26.39 9.89
N ASN A 356 10.15 27.68 9.96
CA ASN A 356 11.16 28.72 10.09
C ASN A 356 11.48 28.99 11.56
N SER A 357 12.78 29.13 11.80
CA SER A 357 13.46 29.39 13.05
C SER A 357 13.01 30.71 13.69
N GLY A 358 12.59 30.60 14.96
CA GLY A 358 12.75 31.64 15.98
C GLY A 358 12.01 32.96 15.80
N VAL A 359 10.68 32.99 15.96
CA VAL A 359 9.95 34.20 16.41
C VAL A 359 8.80 33.81 17.33
N LYS A 360 8.63 34.53 18.45
CA LYS A 360 7.59 34.31 19.47
C LYS A 360 6.21 34.75 18.96
N VAL A 361 5.21 33.85 18.98
CA VAL A 361 3.81 34.11 18.60
C VAL A 361 2.99 34.60 19.81
N LYS A 362 2.22 35.69 19.65
CA LYS A 362 1.09 36.03 20.55
C LYS A 362 -0.19 35.40 20.01
N LYS A 363 -0.88 34.64 20.87
CA LYS A 363 -2.12 33.89 20.57
C LYS A 363 -3.33 34.82 20.32
N ALA A 364 -3.99 34.63 19.18
CA ALA A 364 -5.44 34.79 19.04
C ALA A 364 -5.96 33.57 18.25
N ALA A 365 -6.92 32.82 18.80
CA ALA A 365 -7.42 31.58 18.20
C ALA A 365 -8.22 31.80 16.91
N GLU A 366 -8.73 33.03 16.69
CA GLU A 366 -9.58 33.40 15.54
C GLU A 366 -8.80 33.59 14.23
N SER A 367 -7.47 33.72 14.27
CA SER A 367 -6.65 33.98 13.06
C SER A 367 -6.18 32.72 12.30
N MET A 368 -6.44 31.51 12.82
CA MET A 368 -5.81 30.28 12.30
C MET A 368 -6.73 29.37 11.48
N ASP A 369 -8.05 29.49 11.58
CA ASP A 369 -8.97 28.94 10.57
C ASP A 369 -8.84 29.69 9.24
N ALA A 370 -8.62 31.00 9.31
CA ALA A 370 -8.27 31.80 8.14
C ALA A 370 -6.97 31.31 7.48
N ALA A 371 -5.94 30.98 8.27
CA ALA A 371 -4.68 30.47 7.73
C ALA A 371 -4.82 29.10 7.03
N TYR A 372 -5.57 28.16 7.61
CA TYR A 372 -5.82 26.85 7.01
C TYR A 372 -6.56 26.97 5.67
N TRP A 373 -7.67 27.70 5.64
CA TRP A 373 -8.45 27.87 4.42
C TRP A 373 -7.71 28.70 3.38
N ALA A 374 -6.90 29.68 3.81
CA ALA A 374 -6.08 30.45 2.88
C ALA A 374 -4.99 29.62 2.21
N ASP A 375 -4.32 28.72 2.93
CA ASP A 375 -3.36 27.79 2.33
C ASP A 375 -4.03 26.87 1.30
N MET A 376 -5.12 26.21 1.71
CA MET A 376 -5.84 25.28 0.85
C MET A 376 -6.44 25.94 -0.38
N LYS A 377 -7.25 26.99 -0.20
CA LYS A 377 -7.91 27.69 -1.30
C LYS A 377 -6.94 28.51 -2.13
N GLY A 378 -5.81 28.95 -1.56
CA GLY A 378 -4.72 29.54 -2.30
C GLY A 378 -4.08 28.57 -3.29
N GLN A 379 -3.85 27.32 -2.88
CA GLN A 379 -3.35 26.27 -3.78
C GLN A 379 -4.36 25.93 -4.89
N GLU A 380 -5.66 25.89 -4.60
CA GLU A 380 -6.71 25.70 -5.61
C GLU A 380 -6.76 26.87 -6.60
N ALA A 381 -6.71 28.10 -6.11
CA ALA A 381 -6.67 29.29 -6.96
C ALA A 381 -5.45 29.29 -7.89
N LEU A 382 -4.27 28.89 -7.39
CA LEU A 382 -3.06 28.76 -8.20
C LEU A 382 -3.21 27.69 -9.30
N GLN A 383 -3.80 26.54 -8.98
CA GLN A 383 -4.09 25.50 -9.98
C GLN A 383 -5.06 25.99 -11.05
N LEU A 384 -6.08 26.76 -10.66
CA LEU A 384 -7.04 27.36 -11.60
C LEU A 384 -6.39 28.45 -12.45
N ILE A 385 -5.50 29.27 -11.89
CA ILE A 385 -4.69 30.23 -12.66
C ILE A 385 -3.89 29.49 -13.73
N GLN A 386 -3.19 28.42 -13.35
CA GLN A 386 -2.40 27.61 -14.29
C GLN A 386 -3.29 26.96 -15.38
N ALA A 387 -4.45 26.43 -15.00
CA ALA A 387 -5.38 25.82 -15.94
C ALA A 387 -5.98 26.85 -16.92
N CYS A 388 -6.41 28.01 -16.42
CA CYS A 388 -6.95 29.11 -17.21
C CYS A 388 -5.90 29.73 -18.14
N SER A 389 -4.65 29.85 -17.71
CA SER A 389 -3.55 30.36 -18.54
C SER A 389 -3.09 29.37 -19.61
N GLY A 390 -3.52 28.11 -19.52
CA GLY A 390 -3.06 27.02 -20.38
C GLY A 390 -1.57 26.73 -20.20
N VAL A 391 -1.05 26.96 -18.98
CA VAL A 391 0.37 26.75 -18.66
C VAL A 391 0.61 25.28 -18.33
N TYR A 392 1.33 24.62 -19.21
CA TYR A 392 1.85 23.28 -19.05
C TYR A 392 3.34 23.35 -18.69
N ILE A 393 3.75 22.64 -17.64
CA ILE A 393 5.15 22.56 -17.22
C ILE A 393 5.44 21.12 -16.80
N GLU A 394 6.54 20.58 -17.31
CA GLU A 394 7.06 19.28 -16.89
C GLU A 394 8.59 19.29 -16.78
N ALA A 395 9.10 18.40 -15.93
CA ALA A 395 10.50 18.10 -15.79
C ALA A 395 10.66 16.57 -15.93
N THR A 396 11.37 16.13 -16.95
CA THR A 396 11.46 14.70 -17.29
C THR A 396 12.90 14.24 -17.48
N THR A 397 13.18 12.98 -17.21
CA THR A 397 14.44 12.30 -17.52
C THR A 397 14.17 11.10 -18.43
N SER A 398 15.14 10.74 -19.26
CA SER A 398 15.11 9.54 -20.10
C SER A 398 15.62 8.29 -19.38
N GLU A 399 16.13 8.43 -18.15
CA GLU A 399 16.58 7.31 -17.32
C GLU A 399 15.66 7.11 -16.11
N PRO A 400 15.21 5.87 -15.84
CA PRO A 400 14.33 5.57 -14.70
C PRO A 400 15.04 5.62 -13.36
N THR A 401 16.37 5.44 -13.34
CA THR A 401 17.17 5.28 -12.14
C THR A 401 18.39 6.19 -12.15
N ALA A 402 18.88 6.57 -10.97
CA ALA A 402 20.15 7.29 -10.81
C ALA A 402 20.74 7.05 -9.42
N VAL A 403 22.05 7.23 -9.25
CA VAL A 403 22.74 7.07 -7.96
C VAL A 403 22.87 8.44 -7.29
N ALA A 404 22.83 8.50 -5.95
CA ALA A 404 23.06 9.74 -5.22
C ALA A 404 24.40 10.40 -5.64
N GLY A 405 24.41 11.72 -5.85
CA GLY A 405 25.58 12.45 -6.32
C GLY A 405 25.83 12.37 -7.84
N SER A 406 25.10 11.54 -8.58
CA SER A 406 25.26 11.46 -10.04
C SER A 406 24.58 12.64 -10.76
N LYS A 407 25.03 12.88 -11.98
CA LYS A 407 24.38 13.81 -12.92
C LYS A 407 23.18 13.13 -13.58
N VAL A 408 22.11 13.89 -13.81
CA VAL A 408 20.86 13.46 -14.45
C VAL A 408 20.53 14.45 -15.55
N ASN A 409 20.31 13.93 -16.76
CA ASN A 409 19.83 14.74 -17.87
C ASN A 409 18.32 14.98 -17.71
N VAL A 410 17.95 16.23 -17.48
CA VAL A 410 16.57 16.66 -17.30
C VAL A 410 16.14 17.50 -18.51
N THR A 411 15.04 17.09 -19.11
CA THR A 411 14.32 17.86 -20.11
C THR A 411 13.17 18.60 -19.45
N MET A 412 13.26 19.92 -19.45
CA MET A 412 12.18 20.82 -19.07
C MET A 412 11.36 21.17 -20.30
N GLU A 413 10.06 21.07 -20.20
CA GLU A 413 9.13 21.53 -21.23
C GLU A 413 8.10 22.47 -20.60
N ILE A 414 7.94 23.64 -21.21
CA ILE A 414 6.93 24.61 -20.85
C ILE A 414 6.16 25.02 -22.09
N THR A 415 4.84 25.07 -21.96
CA THR A 415 3.94 25.65 -22.95
C THR A 415 2.96 26.57 -22.25
N SER A 416 2.66 27.72 -22.84
CA SER A 416 1.70 28.71 -22.35
C SER A 416 0.82 29.20 -23.48
N ARG A 417 -0.47 29.39 -23.19
CA ARG A 417 -1.44 29.96 -24.15
C ARG A 417 -1.61 31.46 -24.01
N ILE A 418 -0.99 32.06 -22.99
CA ILE A 418 -0.88 33.51 -22.79
C ILE A 418 0.59 33.94 -22.71
N PRO A 419 0.91 35.22 -23.00
CA PRO A 419 2.23 35.74 -22.76
C PRO A 419 2.66 35.55 -21.30
N ILE A 420 3.85 34.99 -21.09
CA ILE A 420 4.51 34.88 -19.79
C ILE A 420 5.68 35.85 -19.79
N ALA A 421 5.75 36.72 -18.78
CA ALA A 421 6.98 37.46 -18.51
C ALA A 421 7.90 36.59 -17.64
N GLU A 422 9.19 36.62 -17.92
CA GLU A 422 10.16 35.87 -17.15
C GLU A 422 10.46 36.60 -15.83
N GLY A 423 10.43 35.87 -14.71
CA GLY A 423 10.80 36.40 -13.41
C GLY A 423 12.19 35.93 -13.00
N VAL A 424 13.07 36.87 -12.67
CA VAL A 424 14.38 36.54 -12.12
C VAL A 424 14.20 36.08 -10.67
N ALA A 425 14.43 34.79 -10.39
CA ALA A 425 14.44 34.31 -9.01
C ALA A 425 15.84 34.26 -8.43
N ASP A 426 16.01 34.84 -7.25
CA ASP A 426 17.29 34.87 -6.55
C ASP A 426 17.82 33.49 -6.14
N TYR A 427 16.94 32.47 -6.06
CA TYR A 427 17.24 31.14 -5.54
C TYR A 427 17.61 30.09 -6.61
N ALA A 428 17.53 30.44 -7.89
CA ALA A 428 17.97 29.58 -8.97
C ALA A 428 19.51 29.48 -9.01
N THR A 429 20.06 28.30 -9.31
CA THR A 429 21.50 28.16 -9.58
C THR A 429 21.89 29.10 -10.73
N ALA A 430 23.16 29.51 -10.79
CA ALA A 430 23.63 30.37 -11.89
C ALA A 430 23.33 29.76 -13.28
N GLU A 431 23.29 28.43 -13.35
CA GLU A 431 22.91 27.65 -14.53
C GLU A 431 21.42 27.76 -14.85
N MET A 432 20.53 27.59 -13.85
CA MET A 432 19.09 27.78 -14.04
C MET A 432 18.74 29.24 -14.39
N LYS A 433 19.37 30.23 -13.75
CA LYS A 433 19.20 31.66 -14.09
C LYS A 433 19.61 31.96 -15.54
N LYS A 434 20.68 31.34 -16.01
CA LYS A 434 21.17 31.51 -17.40
C LYS A 434 20.27 30.80 -18.41
N LEU A 435 19.68 29.66 -18.04
CA LEU A 435 18.72 28.95 -18.87
C LEU A 435 17.35 29.64 -18.89
N MET A 436 16.94 30.31 -17.82
CA MET A 436 15.74 31.13 -17.69
C MET A 436 16.06 32.62 -17.91
N ALA A 437 16.89 32.91 -18.91
CA ALA A 437 17.14 34.28 -19.35
C ALA A 437 16.67 34.46 -20.81
N GLY A 438 15.72 35.36 -21.01
CA GLY A 438 15.07 35.70 -22.28
C GLY A 438 13.56 35.41 -22.26
N ALA A 439 12.75 36.29 -22.85
CA ALA A 439 11.31 36.09 -22.99
C ALA A 439 11.03 34.68 -23.58
N MET A 440 10.34 33.83 -22.82
CA MET A 440 10.03 32.49 -23.31
C MET A 440 8.96 32.57 -24.40
N PRO A 441 9.20 31.98 -25.59
CA PRO A 441 8.13 31.79 -26.55
C PRO A 441 7.00 30.96 -25.92
N ASN A 442 5.80 31.02 -26.50
CA ASN A 442 4.60 30.30 -26.02
C ASN A 442 4.83 28.77 -25.86
N SER A 443 5.90 28.21 -26.41
CA SER A 443 6.40 26.87 -26.04
C SER A 443 7.93 26.84 -26.09
N SER A 444 8.57 26.21 -25.10
CA SER A 444 10.01 26.03 -25.03
C SER A 444 10.36 24.67 -24.41
N LYS A 445 11.38 24.02 -24.96
CA LYS A 445 11.96 22.80 -24.44
C LYS A 445 13.44 23.02 -24.23
N LYS A 446 13.93 22.77 -23.01
CA LYS A 446 15.32 22.97 -22.65
C LYS A 446 15.85 21.74 -21.92
N GLN A 447 17.04 21.31 -22.31
CA GLN A 447 17.77 20.25 -21.63
C GLN A 447 18.79 20.87 -20.68
N MET A 448 18.93 20.25 -19.52
CA MET A 448 19.90 20.63 -18.50
C MET A 448 20.41 19.38 -17.79
N GLU A 449 21.61 19.47 -17.26
CA GLU A 449 22.18 18.43 -16.42
C GLU A 449 22.07 18.88 -14.96
N LEU A 450 21.42 18.08 -14.13
CA LEU A 450 21.25 18.35 -12.70
C LEU A 450 21.96 17.28 -11.88
N THR A 451 22.68 17.69 -10.83
CA THR A 451 23.32 16.76 -9.90
C THR A 451 22.34 16.37 -8.79
N LEU A 452 22.10 15.07 -8.64
CA LEU A 452 21.36 14.54 -7.48
C LEU A 452 22.12 14.86 -6.19
N PRO A 453 21.45 15.37 -5.13
CA PRO A 453 22.12 15.62 -3.87
C PRO A 453 22.80 14.37 -3.33
N ALA A 454 24.07 14.46 -2.89
CA ALA A 454 24.80 13.31 -2.36
C ALA A 454 24.15 12.69 -1.11
N ALA A 455 23.34 13.47 -0.37
CA ALA A 455 22.60 13.03 0.80
C ALA A 455 21.21 12.44 0.48
N VAL A 456 20.79 12.41 -0.80
CA VAL A 456 19.48 11.87 -1.17
C VAL A 456 19.44 10.36 -0.89
N ALA A 457 18.44 9.92 -0.14
CA ALA A 457 18.28 8.52 0.19
C ALA A 457 17.79 7.70 -1.01
N THR A 458 18.12 6.42 -1.03
CA THR A 458 17.52 5.43 -1.94
C THR A 458 15.98 5.52 -1.92
N SER A 459 15.36 5.43 -3.09
CA SER A 459 13.91 5.60 -3.29
C SER A 459 13.11 4.40 -2.76
N GLN A 460 13.04 4.25 -1.43
CA GLN A 460 12.24 3.23 -0.74
C GLN A 460 11.05 3.89 -0.06
N PRO A 461 9.80 3.37 -0.20
CA PRO A 461 8.63 3.87 0.53
C PRO A 461 8.96 4.06 2.01
N TYR A 462 8.62 5.23 2.57
CA TYR A 462 9.13 5.61 3.89
C TYR A 462 8.75 4.59 4.98
N TRP A 463 7.60 3.95 4.86
CA TRP A 463 7.11 2.92 5.79
C TRP A 463 7.80 1.56 5.64
N LEU A 464 8.60 1.36 4.59
CA LEU A 464 9.37 0.13 4.30
C LEU A 464 10.90 0.32 4.47
N ARG A 465 11.34 1.48 4.96
CA ARG A 465 12.76 1.76 5.22
C ARG A 465 13.30 1.02 6.45
N LYS A 466 12.44 0.70 7.41
CA LYS A 466 12.77 -0.06 8.62
C LYS A 466 11.78 -1.23 8.76
N PRO A 467 12.22 -2.39 9.27
CA PRO A 467 11.32 -3.49 9.61
C PRO A 467 10.26 -3.04 10.62
N GLY A 468 9.00 -3.39 10.34
CA GLY A 468 7.87 -3.17 11.24
C GLY A 468 7.72 -4.29 12.28
N THR A 469 6.64 -4.22 13.05
CA THR A 469 6.08 -5.36 13.78
C THR A 469 4.96 -6.00 12.96
N ILE A 470 4.36 -7.08 13.47
CA ILE A 470 3.18 -7.70 12.85
C ILE A 470 2.09 -6.64 12.61
N GLY A 471 1.80 -5.78 13.59
CA GLY A 471 0.72 -4.80 13.51
C GLY A 471 1.10 -3.38 13.11
N MET A 472 2.39 -3.03 13.03
CA MET A 472 2.80 -1.62 12.84
C MET A 472 3.98 -1.46 11.87
N TYR A 473 3.85 -0.54 10.92
CA TYR A 473 4.97 -0.02 10.16
C TYR A 473 5.86 0.86 11.04
N LYS A 474 7.18 0.70 10.89
CA LYS A 474 8.15 1.57 11.54
C LYS A 474 8.53 2.72 10.62
N VAL A 475 7.83 3.84 10.76
CA VAL A 475 8.17 5.07 10.05
C VAL A 475 9.46 5.67 10.64
N PRO A 476 10.56 5.76 9.87
CA PRO A 476 11.82 6.26 10.39
C PRO A 476 11.75 7.75 10.69
N THR A 477 12.31 8.14 11.84
CA THR A 477 12.78 9.50 12.12
C THR A 477 14.11 9.74 11.40
N PHE A 478 14.10 10.07 10.10
CA PHE A 478 15.34 10.50 9.44
C PHE A 478 15.11 11.59 8.41
N LEU A 479 15.41 12.80 8.85
CA LEU A 479 16.25 13.82 8.20
C LEU A 479 16.71 14.72 9.38
N ASN A 480 17.79 14.28 10.04
CA ASN A 480 18.54 14.93 11.14
C ASN A 480 17.81 15.38 12.43
N ASP A 481 16.48 15.34 12.52
CA ASP A 481 15.73 15.58 13.75
C ASP A 481 14.49 14.68 13.83
N ALA A 482 14.11 14.26 15.05
CA ALA A 482 12.89 13.49 15.33
C ALA A 482 11.58 14.19 14.88
N GLU A 483 11.71 15.44 14.42
CA GLU A 483 10.65 16.37 14.05
C GLU A 483 10.05 16.13 12.66
N GLN A 484 10.83 15.56 11.71
CA GLN A 484 10.34 15.36 10.33
C GLN A 484 9.54 14.06 10.12
N ALA A 485 9.68 13.06 11.00
CA ALA A 485 8.95 11.79 10.89
C ALA A 485 7.42 11.99 10.91
N LYS A 486 6.96 12.96 11.70
CA LYS A 486 5.54 13.31 11.83
C LYS A 486 4.97 13.90 10.53
N LEU A 487 5.80 14.50 9.68
CA LEU A 487 5.37 15.04 8.38
C LEU A 487 5.09 13.95 7.35
N LEU A 488 5.58 12.72 7.55
CA LEU A 488 5.33 11.58 6.67
C LEU A 488 4.06 10.82 7.07
N ILE A 489 3.68 10.84 8.35
CA ILE A 489 2.44 10.23 8.84
C ILE A 489 1.24 10.87 8.12
N GLY A 490 0.34 10.03 7.60
CA GLY A 490 -0.76 10.46 6.75
C GLY A 490 -0.43 10.41 5.27
N LYS A 491 0.83 10.55 4.83
CA LYS A 491 1.16 10.64 3.39
C LYS A 491 1.08 9.27 2.71
N PRO A 492 0.52 9.17 1.50
CA PRO A 492 0.45 7.93 0.73
C PRO A 492 1.75 7.60 0.00
N GLU A 493 2.62 8.57 -0.28
CA GLU A 493 3.85 8.39 -1.06
C GLU A 493 5.02 9.17 -0.44
N ASN A 494 6.24 8.83 -0.88
CA ASN A 494 7.43 9.64 -0.63
C ASN A 494 7.39 10.97 -1.38
N GLU A 495 8.28 11.87 -0.99
CA GLU A 495 8.61 13.05 -1.78
C GLU A 495 9.50 12.71 -2.98
N ALA A 496 9.47 13.57 -3.99
CA ALA A 496 10.27 13.42 -5.20
C ALA A 496 11.77 13.50 -4.88
N ALA A 497 12.57 12.64 -5.51
CA ALA A 497 14.02 12.61 -5.34
C ALA A 497 14.71 13.90 -5.85
N LEU A 498 14.11 14.53 -6.86
CA LEU A 498 14.59 15.76 -7.46
C LEU A 498 13.40 16.63 -7.87
N VAL A 499 13.47 17.92 -7.57
CA VAL A 499 12.44 18.91 -7.87
C VAL A 499 13.13 20.11 -8.52
N VAL A 500 12.57 20.61 -9.62
CA VAL A 500 12.99 21.84 -10.29
C VAL A 500 12.01 22.94 -9.91
N PRO A 501 12.41 23.98 -9.16
CA PRO A 501 11.56 25.15 -8.95
C PRO A 501 11.43 25.92 -10.26
N PHE A 502 10.22 26.38 -10.56
CA PHE A 502 9.93 27.12 -11.78
C PHE A 502 9.26 28.45 -11.47
N ASP A 503 9.93 29.55 -11.81
CA ASP A 503 9.47 30.90 -11.53
C ASP A 503 8.66 31.47 -12.71
N ILE A 504 7.44 31.91 -12.43
CA ILE A 504 6.49 32.39 -13.44
C ILE A 504 5.99 33.76 -13.03
N GLN A 505 6.03 34.73 -13.93
CA GLN A 505 5.30 35.98 -13.77
C GLN A 505 4.05 35.99 -14.64
N LEU A 506 2.87 36.03 -14.01
CA LEU A 506 1.58 36.20 -14.69
C LEU A 506 0.88 37.44 -14.12
N HIS A 507 0.46 38.36 -14.98
CA HIS A 507 -0.32 39.56 -14.60
C HIS A 507 0.25 40.28 -13.35
N ASN A 508 1.56 40.56 -13.35
CA ASN A 508 2.32 41.23 -12.28
C ASN A 508 2.51 40.43 -10.97
N ASN A 509 2.17 39.14 -10.93
CA ASN A 509 2.38 38.28 -9.77
C ASN A 509 3.41 37.21 -10.09
N TYR A 510 4.30 36.95 -9.13
CA TYR A 510 5.35 35.95 -9.23
C TYR A 510 4.94 34.67 -8.51
N PHE A 511 5.10 33.54 -9.18
CA PHE A 511 4.80 32.22 -8.65
C PHE A 511 6.03 31.34 -8.76
N VAL A 512 6.35 30.61 -7.70
CA VAL A 512 7.33 29.52 -7.74
C VAL A 512 6.54 28.23 -7.78
N VAL A 513 6.66 27.46 -8.85
CA VAL A 513 5.99 26.16 -9.02
C VAL A 513 7.05 25.06 -8.97
N PRO A 514 7.11 24.24 -7.91
CA PRO A 514 8.02 23.12 -7.86
C PRO A 514 7.54 22.02 -8.79
N ILE A 515 8.40 21.55 -9.68
CA ILE A 515 8.10 20.50 -10.66
C ILE A 515 8.94 19.27 -10.32
N PRO A 516 8.34 18.15 -9.88
CA PRO A 516 9.09 16.92 -9.63
C PRO A 516 9.64 16.36 -10.94
N VAL A 517 10.92 15.96 -10.92
CA VAL A 517 11.54 15.28 -12.06
C VAL A 517 11.04 13.83 -12.13
N LYS A 518 10.51 13.44 -13.28
CA LYS A 518 9.94 12.10 -13.51
C LYS A 518 10.64 11.40 -14.66
N TYR A 519 10.72 10.08 -14.60
CA TYR A 519 11.01 9.31 -15.80
C TYR A 519 9.79 9.31 -16.71
N LYS A 520 10.00 9.65 -17.99
CA LYS A 520 8.96 9.61 -19.02
C LYS A 520 9.46 8.81 -20.22
N HIS A 521 8.64 7.90 -20.71
CA HIS A 521 8.85 7.23 -21.98
C HIS A 521 7.50 7.03 -22.70
N THR A 522 7.56 6.71 -23.99
CA THR A 522 6.37 6.41 -24.79
C THR A 522 6.35 4.92 -25.09
N ASP A 523 5.31 4.24 -24.62
CA ASP A 523 4.99 2.88 -25.00
C ASP A 523 4.12 2.89 -26.28
N PRO A 524 4.41 2.06 -27.30
CA PRO A 524 3.64 2.04 -28.55
C PRO A 524 2.15 1.66 -28.38
N VAL A 525 1.78 0.99 -27.30
CA VAL A 525 0.41 0.53 -27.01
C VAL A 525 -0.29 1.45 -26.02
N LEU A 526 0.40 1.85 -24.95
CA LEU A 526 -0.18 2.61 -23.83
C LEU A 526 0.01 4.13 -23.94
N GLY A 527 0.88 4.61 -24.83
CA GLY A 527 1.19 6.02 -24.98
C GLY A 527 2.22 6.51 -23.95
N GLU A 528 2.05 7.73 -23.45
CA GLU A 528 3.00 8.30 -22.49
C GLU A 528 2.88 7.64 -21.11
N LEU A 529 3.98 7.06 -20.64
CA LEU A 529 4.10 6.47 -19.33
C LEU A 529 5.07 7.29 -18.47
N TYR A 530 4.65 7.50 -17.23
CA TYR A 530 5.39 8.29 -16.24
C TYR A 530 5.67 7.42 -15.02
N GLN A 531 6.87 7.59 -14.46
CA GLN A 531 7.33 6.89 -13.25
C GLN A 531 8.15 7.86 -12.40
N PRO A 532 8.25 7.67 -11.07
CA PRO A 532 9.16 8.47 -10.26
C PRO A 532 10.61 8.15 -10.66
N LEU A 533 11.49 9.16 -10.65
CA LEU A 533 12.94 8.93 -10.73
C LEU A 533 13.39 8.18 -9.47
N ALA A 534 13.87 6.95 -9.64
CA ALA A 534 14.31 6.12 -8.53
C ALA A 534 15.80 6.35 -8.22
N VAL A 535 16.11 6.75 -6.98
CA VAL A 535 17.48 6.75 -6.48
C VAL A 535 17.84 5.32 -6.10
N VAL A 536 18.84 4.74 -6.76
CA VAL A 536 19.33 3.37 -6.55
C VAL A 536 20.68 3.37 -5.83
N PRO A 537 21.04 2.30 -5.09
CA PRO A 537 22.42 2.09 -4.64
C PRO A 537 23.37 1.89 -5.83
N PRO A 538 24.70 2.12 -5.67
CA PRO A 538 25.69 1.83 -6.70
C PRO A 538 25.69 0.38 -7.18
N VAL A 539 25.38 -0.56 -6.29
CA VAL A 539 25.17 -1.98 -6.60
C VAL A 539 23.97 -2.50 -5.82
N MET A 540 23.10 -3.25 -6.49
CA MET A 540 21.97 -3.95 -5.91
C MET A 540 22.27 -5.44 -5.85
N VAL A 541 21.82 -6.10 -4.78
CA VAL A 541 22.10 -7.51 -4.50
C VAL A 541 20.79 -8.27 -4.32
N ASN A 542 20.48 -9.20 -5.22
CA ASN A 542 19.25 -9.96 -5.20
C ASN A 542 19.54 -11.43 -4.85
N ILE A 543 18.74 -11.94 -3.91
CA ILE A 543 18.54 -13.36 -3.70
C ILE A 543 17.12 -13.65 -4.19
N PRO A 544 16.86 -14.76 -4.90
CA PRO A 544 15.51 -15.08 -5.36
C PRO A 544 14.48 -15.00 -4.23
N ALA A 545 13.53 -14.07 -4.35
CA ALA A 545 12.69 -13.58 -3.25
C ALA A 545 11.69 -14.61 -2.68
N ALA A 546 11.49 -15.74 -3.35
CA ALA A 546 10.46 -16.74 -3.06
C ALA A 546 11.03 -18.07 -2.55
N ARG A 547 12.21 -18.07 -1.92
CA ARG A 547 12.85 -19.33 -1.50
C ARG A 547 13.44 -19.23 -0.10
N ALA A 548 12.76 -19.82 0.88
CA ALA A 548 13.48 -20.44 1.98
C ALA A 548 14.46 -21.47 1.40
N TYR A 549 15.66 -21.60 1.95
CA TYR A 549 16.61 -22.65 1.61
C TYR A 549 16.56 -23.72 2.70
N VAL A 550 15.97 -24.86 2.40
CA VAL A 550 15.67 -25.89 3.40
C VAL A 550 16.57 -27.10 3.24
N PHE A 551 17.23 -27.53 4.31
CA PHE A 551 18.22 -28.61 4.32
C PHE A 551 17.80 -29.75 5.25
N ALA A 552 17.35 -30.86 4.66
CA ALA A 552 17.10 -32.12 5.36
C ALA A 552 18.42 -32.87 5.67
N ASP A 553 19.45 -32.65 4.87
CA ASP A 553 20.77 -33.29 4.96
C ASP A 553 21.91 -32.25 4.91
N GLN A 554 23.16 -32.70 4.72
CA GLN A 554 24.36 -31.86 4.59
C GLN A 554 24.75 -31.61 3.12
N GLN A 555 23.93 -32.01 2.16
CA GLN A 555 24.28 -31.83 0.75
C GLN A 555 24.28 -30.35 0.39
N PRO A 556 25.34 -29.86 -0.28
CA PRO A 556 25.44 -28.46 -0.65
C PRO A 556 24.38 -28.09 -1.68
N LYS A 557 23.77 -26.92 -1.53
CA LYS A 557 22.78 -26.39 -2.47
C LYS A 557 23.25 -25.07 -3.08
N PRO A 558 22.99 -24.84 -4.38
CA PRO A 558 23.33 -23.58 -5.01
C PRO A 558 22.42 -22.45 -4.50
N VAL A 559 23.04 -21.34 -4.11
CA VAL A 559 22.41 -20.06 -3.79
C VAL A 559 22.84 -19.07 -4.87
N PRO A 560 22.03 -18.85 -5.91
CA PRO A 560 22.29 -17.81 -6.90
C PRO A 560 22.09 -16.45 -6.25
N VAL A 561 23.08 -15.58 -6.40
CA VAL A 561 23.02 -14.18 -6.00
C VAL A 561 23.27 -13.32 -7.23
N THR A 562 22.30 -12.49 -7.58
CA THR A 562 22.38 -11.60 -8.75
C THR A 562 22.77 -10.21 -8.30
N LEU A 563 23.87 -9.70 -8.82
CA LEU A 563 24.27 -8.30 -8.70
C LEU A 563 23.72 -7.53 -9.88
N ARG A 564 23.25 -6.31 -9.65
CA ARG A 564 22.92 -5.34 -10.70
C ARG A 564 23.59 -4.00 -10.44
N ALA A 565 24.22 -3.43 -11.45
CA ALA A 565 24.91 -2.15 -11.34
C ALA A 565 23.93 -0.97 -11.37
N GLY A 566 23.99 -0.09 -10.36
CA GLY A 566 23.24 1.17 -10.37
C GLY A 566 23.92 2.28 -11.19
N GLN A 567 25.23 2.12 -11.44
CA GLN A 567 26.06 3.00 -12.27
C GLN A 567 27.14 2.18 -12.98
N ALA A 568 27.80 2.77 -13.98
CA ALA A 568 28.91 2.13 -14.68
C ALA A 568 30.17 1.99 -13.80
N GLY A 569 31.01 0.99 -14.10
CA GLY A 569 32.33 0.81 -13.49
C GLY A 569 32.32 0.37 -12.03
N VAL A 570 31.36 -0.47 -11.62
CA VAL A 570 31.21 -0.89 -10.23
C VAL A 570 31.94 -2.21 -10.01
N GLN A 571 32.96 -2.16 -9.14
CA GLN A 571 33.85 -3.27 -8.85
C GLN A 571 33.88 -3.54 -7.34
N GLY A 572 33.94 -4.82 -6.96
CA GLY A 572 33.89 -5.19 -5.55
C GLY A 572 34.01 -6.67 -5.27
N GLN A 573 33.66 -7.04 -4.04
CA GLN A 573 33.57 -8.44 -3.60
C GLN A 573 32.16 -8.76 -3.11
N LEU A 574 31.66 -9.94 -3.44
CA LEU A 574 30.40 -10.49 -2.97
C LEU A 574 30.65 -11.63 -1.99
N ALA A 575 29.89 -11.68 -0.90
CA ALA A 575 29.94 -12.75 0.08
C ALA A 575 28.54 -13.10 0.60
N LEU A 576 28.38 -14.33 1.10
CA LEU A 576 27.22 -14.70 1.92
C LEU A 576 27.61 -14.65 3.41
N GLN A 577 26.86 -13.87 4.17
CA GLN A 577 26.85 -13.95 5.63
C GLN A 577 25.87 -15.05 6.03
N VAL A 578 26.39 -16.08 6.70
CA VAL A 578 25.64 -17.26 7.13
C VAL A 578 25.86 -17.50 8.64
N PRO A 579 24.91 -18.13 9.34
CA PRO A 579 25.03 -18.37 10.77
C PRO A 579 26.14 -19.38 11.10
N THR A 580 26.57 -19.40 12.37
CA THR A 580 27.56 -20.36 12.86
C THR A 580 27.12 -21.80 12.57
N GLY A 581 28.07 -22.65 12.16
CA GLY A 581 27.79 -24.03 11.74
C GLY A 581 27.36 -24.17 10.28
N TRP A 582 27.37 -23.10 9.50
CA TRP A 582 27.13 -23.12 8.05
C TRP A 582 28.35 -22.66 7.27
N GLN A 583 28.44 -23.11 6.02
CA GLN A 583 29.52 -22.75 5.12
C GLN A 583 28.99 -22.43 3.73
N ALA A 584 29.42 -21.30 3.19
CA ALA A 584 29.27 -20.93 1.79
C ALA A 584 30.61 -21.04 1.05
N GLU A 585 30.62 -21.71 -0.09
CA GLU A 585 31.80 -21.85 -0.95
C GLU A 585 31.52 -21.32 -2.37
N PRO A 586 32.39 -20.46 -2.94
CA PRO A 586 33.54 -19.81 -2.30
C PRO A 586 33.11 -18.81 -1.20
N ALA A 587 34.02 -18.49 -0.28
CA ALA A 587 33.71 -17.55 0.83
C ALA A 587 33.45 -16.12 0.33
N THR A 588 34.22 -15.68 -0.69
CA THR A 588 34.06 -14.39 -1.37
C THR A 588 34.32 -14.54 -2.86
N VAL A 589 33.70 -13.69 -3.68
CA VAL A 589 33.89 -13.64 -5.14
C VAL A 589 34.06 -12.21 -5.60
N ALA A 590 35.09 -11.91 -6.38
CA ALA A 590 35.25 -10.60 -7.01
C ALA A 590 34.29 -10.43 -8.19
N PHE A 591 33.78 -9.22 -8.40
CA PHE A 591 32.93 -8.87 -9.53
C PHE A 591 33.35 -7.54 -10.18
N ASP A 592 33.03 -7.39 -11.47
CA ASP A 592 33.31 -6.21 -12.29
C ASP A 592 32.13 -5.95 -13.23
N LEU A 593 31.29 -4.97 -12.88
CA LEU A 593 30.14 -4.55 -13.67
C LEU A 593 30.52 -3.27 -14.42
N LYS A 594 30.65 -3.36 -15.75
CA LYS A 594 31.28 -2.31 -16.55
C LYS A 594 30.30 -1.20 -16.90
N ASN A 595 29.08 -1.56 -17.27
CA ASN A 595 28.03 -0.61 -17.64
C ASN A 595 26.99 -0.51 -16.53
N LYS A 596 26.23 0.59 -16.56
CA LYS A 596 25.01 0.72 -15.77
C LYS A 596 24.03 -0.37 -16.20
N ASP A 597 23.28 -0.91 -15.23
CA ASP A 597 22.34 -2.03 -15.40
C ASP A 597 22.96 -3.37 -15.82
N ASP A 598 24.30 -3.48 -15.90
CA ASP A 598 24.95 -4.80 -16.04
C ASP A 598 24.53 -5.70 -14.88
N GLU A 599 24.18 -6.95 -15.20
CA GLU A 599 23.86 -7.99 -14.23
C GLU A 599 24.92 -9.10 -14.24
N GLN A 600 25.24 -9.60 -13.04
CA GLN A 600 26.10 -10.77 -12.88
C GLN A 600 25.50 -11.68 -11.80
N THR A 601 25.24 -12.94 -12.15
CA THR A 601 24.80 -13.95 -11.18
C THR A 601 25.98 -14.82 -10.75
N ILE A 602 26.20 -14.90 -9.44
CA ILE A 602 27.24 -15.71 -8.80
C ILE A 602 26.54 -16.80 -7.97
N ASN A 603 26.94 -18.05 -8.17
CA ASN A 603 26.42 -19.18 -7.41
C ASN A 603 27.35 -19.50 -6.24
N PHE A 604 26.80 -19.49 -5.03
CA PHE A 604 27.46 -20.02 -3.84
C PHE A 604 26.94 -21.42 -3.56
N MET A 605 27.82 -22.34 -3.16
CA MET A 605 27.42 -23.63 -2.62
C MET A 605 27.28 -23.51 -1.10
N LEU A 606 26.04 -23.58 -0.62
CA LEU A 606 25.72 -23.47 0.79
C LEU A 606 25.47 -24.85 1.38
N ARG A 607 26.11 -25.18 2.52
CA ARG A 607 25.85 -26.41 3.28
C ARG A 607 25.85 -26.17 4.79
N PRO A 608 25.04 -26.91 5.56
CA PRO A 608 25.22 -27.01 7.01
C PRO A 608 26.39 -27.94 7.32
N LEU A 609 27.22 -27.57 8.29
CA LEU A 609 28.31 -28.40 8.81
C LEU A 609 27.80 -29.37 9.89
N ALA A 610 28.63 -30.33 10.26
CA ALA A 610 28.37 -31.21 11.39
C ALA A 610 28.15 -30.35 12.66
N GLY A 611 26.97 -30.50 13.29
CA GLY A 611 26.58 -29.71 14.47
C GLY A 611 25.79 -28.42 14.18
N ALA A 612 25.42 -28.14 12.92
CA ALA A 612 24.47 -27.07 12.63
C ALA A 612 23.14 -27.30 13.38
N ALA A 613 22.72 -26.30 14.15
CA ALA A 613 21.48 -26.39 14.92
C ALA A 613 20.26 -26.51 14.00
N GLU A 614 19.28 -27.34 14.41
CA GLU A 614 17.97 -27.34 13.77
C GLU A 614 17.22 -26.03 14.05
N GLY A 615 16.38 -25.65 13.10
CA GLY A 615 15.54 -24.47 13.18
C GLY A 615 15.68 -23.56 11.96
N LYS A 616 15.13 -22.37 12.13
CA LYS A 616 15.11 -21.30 11.13
C LYS A 616 16.15 -20.25 11.51
N ALA A 617 16.97 -19.89 10.53
CA ALA A 617 17.92 -18.79 10.56
C ALA A 617 17.76 -17.93 9.29
N GLU A 618 18.66 -16.99 9.07
CA GLU A 618 18.69 -16.12 7.90
C GLU A 618 20.10 -16.16 7.27
N LEU A 619 20.16 -16.20 5.95
CA LEU A 619 21.37 -15.87 5.19
C LEU A 619 21.23 -14.48 4.58
N ARG A 620 22.35 -13.79 4.38
CA ARG A 620 22.39 -12.45 3.79
C ARG A 620 23.49 -12.35 2.75
N ALA A 621 23.17 -11.83 1.57
CA ALA A 621 24.18 -11.50 0.56
C ALA A 621 24.65 -10.05 0.72
N VAL A 622 25.96 -9.83 0.65
CA VAL A 622 26.58 -8.52 0.83
C VAL A 622 27.64 -8.27 -0.24
N ALA A 623 27.46 -7.19 -1.01
CA ALA A 623 28.49 -6.66 -1.91
C ALA A 623 29.29 -5.57 -1.18
N THR A 624 30.62 -5.63 -1.27
CA THR A 624 31.53 -4.60 -0.74
C THR A 624 32.18 -3.86 -1.89
N VAL A 625 31.89 -2.56 -2.03
CA VAL A 625 32.40 -1.67 -3.08
C VAL A 625 33.07 -0.48 -2.41
N GLY A 626 34.35 -0.23 -2.70
CA GLY A 626 35.10 0.88 -2.09
C GLY A 626 35.14 0.85 -0.56
N GLY A 627 35.07 -0.34 0.06
CA GLY A 627 35.00 -0.52 1.51
C GLY A 627 33.60 -0.36 2.12
N GLN A 628 32.59 0.04 1.35
CA GLN A 628 31.21 0.16 1.81
C GLN A 628 30.39 -1.09 1.45
N GLN A 629 29.55 -1.54 2.40
CA GLN A 629 28.68 -2.71 2.22
C GLN A 629 27.30 -2.33 1.68
N TYR A 630 26.81 -3.14 0.75
CA TYR A 630 25.51 -3.03 0.11
C TYR A 630 24.81 -4.40 0.20
N SER A 631 23.61 -4.41 0.80
CA SER A 631 22.83 -5.63 1.04
C SER A 631 21.38 -5.51 0.59
N ARG A 632 21.05 -4.53 -0.26
CA ARG A 632 19.69 -4.34 -0.77
C ARG A 632 19.61 -4.70 -2.24
N GLY A 633 18.57 -5.42 -2.60
CA GLY A 633 18.25 -5.76 -3.98
C GLY A 633 17.45 -4.69 -4.68
N ILE A 634 16.97 -5.03 -5.88
CA ILE A 634 15.97 -4.27 -6.61
C ILE A 634 14.78 -5.18 -6.91
N GLN A 635 13.57 -4.65 -6.74
CA GLN A 635 12.34 -5.31 -7.15
C GLN A 635 11.41 -4.29 -7.78
N THR A 636 10.89 -4.60 -8.96
CA THR A 636 9.92 -3.76 -9.67
C THR A 636 8.52 -4.35 -9.56
N ILE A 637 7.54 -3.49 -9.31
CA ILE A 637 6.11 -3.81 -9.37
C ILE A 637 5.56 -3.03 -10.55
N GLU A 638 5.08 -3.74 -11.57
CA GLU A 638 4.67 -3.17 -12.84
C GLU A 638 3.31 -3.72 -13.27
N TYR A 639 2.32 -2.82 -13.35
CA TYR A 639 0.97 -3.14 -13.79
C TYR A 639 0.43 -2.00 -14.65
N PRO A 640 -0.36 -2.27 -15.71
CA PRO A 640 -0.82 -1.22 -16.62
C PRO A 640 -1.66 -0.08 -15.99
N HIS A 641 -2.26 -0.29 -14.81
CA HIS A 641 -3.14 0.71 -14.16
C HIS A 641 -2.46 1.56 -13.09
N ILE A 642 -1.22 1.25 -12.70
CA ILE A 642 -0.45 2.00 -11.71
C ILE A 642 0.96 2.31 -12.23
N PRO A 643 1.60 3.42 -11.81
CA PRO A 643 3.00 3.68 -12.16
C PRO A 643 3.91 2.59 -11.60
N THR A 644 4.93 2.20 -12.35
CA THR A 644 5.94 1.25 -11.87
C THR A 644 6.54 1.71 -10.55
N GLN A 645 6.56 0.81 -9.57
CA GLN A 645 7.15 1.04 -8.26
C GLN A 645 8.44 0.24 -8.15
N THR A 646 9.50 0.86 -7.64
CA THR A 646 10.79 0.21 -7.40
C THR A 646 11.04 0.11 -5.90
N LEU A 647 11.29 -1.10 -5.42
CA LEU A 647 11.57 -1.42 -4.03
C LEU A 647 13.00 -1.95 -3.88
N PHE A 648 13.55 -1.73 -2.69
CA PHE A 648 14.92 -2.15 -2.34
C PHE A 648 14.91 -3.07 -1.11
N PRO A 649 14.38 -4.30 -1.22
CA PRO A 649 14.34 -5.26 -0.12
C PRO A 649 15.76 -5.65 0.31
N GLU A 650 15.92 -6.08 1.56
CA GLU A 650 17.18 -6.68 2.01
C GLU A 650 17.42 -8.01 1.28
N ALA A 651 18.66 -8.27 0.89
CA ALA A 651 19.12 -9.47 0.19
C ALA A 651 19.26 -10.65 1.16
N VAL A 652 18.14 -11.06 1.73
CA VAL A 652 18.05 -12.10 2.76
C VAL A 652 17.16 -13.24 2.30
N ALA A 653 17.42 -14.43 2.83
CA ALA A 653 16.53 -15.57 2.65
C ALA A 653 16.46 -16.42 3.93
N PRO A 654 15.30 -17.02 4.25
CA PRO A 654 15.22 -17.99 5.33
C PRO A 654 16.14 -19.18 5.06
N LEU A 655 16.91 -19.57 6.07
CA LEU A 655 17.78 -20.73 6.03
C LEU A 655 17.29 -21.73 7.06
N VAL A 656 16.87 -22.92 6.62
CA VAL A 656 16.20 -23.88 7.49
C VAL A 656 17.00 -25.18 7.52
N LYS A 657 17.40 -25.60 8.72
CA LYS A 657 17.87 -26.97 8.97
C LYS A 657 16.77 -27.72 9.71
N LEU A 658 16.39 -28.88 9.19
CA LEU A 658 15.57 -29.81 9.94
C LEU A 658 16.06 -31.25 9.77
N GLN A 659 15.74 -32.10 10.73
CA GLN A 659 15.73 -33.54 10.53
C GLN A 659 14.40 -33.96 9.90
N LEU A 660 14.50 -34.72 8.82
CA LEU A 660 13.34 -35.18 8.06
C LEU A 660 13.58 -36.58 7.52
N VAL A 661 12.76 -37.52 7.96
CA VAL A 661 12.65 -38.86 7.37
C VAL A 661 11.51 -38.84 6.38
N ARG A 662 11.74 -39.39 5.18
CA ARG A 662 10.76 -39.44 4.10
C ARG A 662 10.46 -40.89 3.73
N ARG A 663 9.21 -41.17 3.34
CA ARG A 663 8.83 -42.40 2.64
C ARG A 663 8.08 -42.03 1.37
N GLY A 664 8.30 -42.81 0.31
CA GLY A 664 7.93 -42.41 -1.05
C GLY A 664 8.85 -41.31 -1.60
N GLN A 665 8.83 -41.14 -2.92
CA GLN A 665 9.73 -40.26 -3.65
C GLN A 665 9.01 -39.44 -4.72
N ASN A 666 8.02 -40.01 -5.41
CA ASN A 666 7.36 -39.38 -6.56
C ASN A 666 6.00 -38.80 -6.16
N VAL A 667 5.83 -37.49 -6.34
CA VAL A 667 4.62 -36.76 -5.98
C VAL A 667 4.00 -36.14 -7.23
N GLY A 668 2.73 -36.45 -7.48
CA GLY A 668 1.92 -35.73 -8.47
C GLY A 668 1.26 -34.52 -7.83
N TYR A 669 1.40 -33.33 -8.39
CA TYR A 669 0.82 -32.10 -7.83
C TYR A 669 -0.08 -31.39 -8.84
N LEU A 670 -1.38 -31.31 -8.55
CA LEU A 670 -2.35 -30.57 -9.36
C LEU A 670 -2.49 -29.14 -8.81
N MET A 671 -1.97 -28.16 -9.56
CA MET A 671 -1.97 -26.76 -9.14
C MET A 671 -3.38 -26.16 -9.11
N GLY A 672 -3.76 -25.49 -8.01
CA GLY A 672 -5.05 -24.83 -7.86
C GLY A 672 -5.02 -23.35 -8.24
N ALA A 673 -5.15 -22.45 -7.26
CA ALA A 673 -5.08 -20.99 -7.48
C ALA A 673 -3.64 -20.44 -7.65
N GLY A 674 -2.62 -21.31 -7.54
CA GLY A 674 -1.21 -20.94 -7.55
C GLY A 674 -0.62 -20.91 -6.13
N ASP A 675 0.46 -21.67 -5.91
CA ASP A 675 1.22 -21.70 -4.65
C ASP A 675 2.66 -22.22 -4.89
N GLU A 676 3.50 -22.13 -3.86
CA GLU A 676 4.91 -22.53 -3.88
C GLU A 676 5.19 -23.90 -3.24
N VAL A 677 4.15 -24.66 -2.89
CA VAL A 677 4.30 -25.98 -2.25
C VAL A 677 5.13 -26.96 -3.11
N PRO A 678 4.97 -27.03 -4.45
CA PRO A 678 5.80 -27.91 -5.29
C PRO A 678 7.31 -27.64 -5.17
N ASP A 679 7.71 -26.37 -5.12
CA ASP A 679 9.11 -25.99 -4.99
C ASP A 679 9.63 -26.30 -3.60
N ALA A 680 8.83 -26.07 -2.55
CA ALA A 680 9.18 -26.46 -1.18
C ALA A 680 9.40 -27.98 -1.04
N LEU A 681 8.56 -28.81 -1.67
CA LEU A 681 8.71 -30.27 -1.67
C LEU A 681 9.97 -30.72 -2.41
N ARG A 682 10.32 -30.08 -3.54
CA ARG A 682 11.59 -30.36 -4.24
C ARG A 682 12.80 -30.05 -3.37
N GLN A 683 12.75 -28.99 -2.56
CA GLN A 683 13.87 -28.64 -1.69
C GLN A 683 14.17 -29.70 -0.63
N ILE A 684 13.16 -30.40 -0.13
CA ILE A 684 13.35 -31.53 0.80
C ILE A 684 13.57 -32.86 0.08
N GLY A 685 13.73 -32.84 -1.25
CA GLY A 685 14.23 -33.95 -2.06
C GLY A 685 13.18 -34.82 -2.74
N TYR A 686 11.90 -34.41 -2.79
CA TYR A 686 10.88 -35.13 -3.56
C TYR A 686 10.97 -34.85 -5.06
N ASN A 687 10.60 -35.85 -5.87
CA ASN A 687 10.37 -35.68 -7.31
C ASN A 687 8.94 -35.22 -7.54
N VAL A 688 8.74 -33.93 -7.80
CA VAL A 688 7.40 -33.36 -7.98
C VAL A 688 7.08 -33.15 -9.46
N THR A 689 6.10 -33.90 -9.95
CA THR A 689 5.51 -33.74 -11.29
C THR A 689 4.27 -32.85 -11.19
N LEU A 690 4.29 -31.71 -11.87
CA LEU A 690 3.09 -30.88 -12.02
C LEU A 690 2.10 -31.58 -12.97
N LEU A 691 0.91 -31.87 -12.45
CA LEU A 691 -0.18 -32.51 -13.18
C LEU A 691 -1.05 -31.43 -13.83
N LYS A 692 -1.46 -31.69 -15.07
CA LYS A 692 -2.58 -31.00 -15.69
C LYS A 692 -3.87 -31.77 -15.41
N PRO A 693 -5.06 -31.13 -15.48
CA PRO A 693 -6.33 -31.83 -15.28
C PRO A 693 -6.51 -33.04 -16.22
N GLU A 694 -5.91 -33.01 -17.41
CA GLU A 694 -5.94 -34.09 -18.40
C GLU A 694 -5.06 -35.30 -18.01
N ASP A 695 -4.12 -35.13 -17.07
CA ASP A 695 -3.26 -36.21 -16.59
C ASP A 695 -3.96 -37.10 -15.54
N ILE A 696 -5.14 -36.71 -15.04
CA ILE A 696 -5.87 -37.40 -13.98
C ILE A 696 -6.58 -38.63 -14.54
N SER A 697 -5.90 -39.78 -14.46
CA SER A 697 -6.46 -41.12 -14.69
C SER A 697 -5.84 -42.11 -13.71
N ALA A 698 -6.60 -43.09 -13.23
CA ALA A 698 -6.10 -44.04 -12.23
C ALA A 698 -4.82 -44.77 -12.70
N ALA A 699 -4.74 -45.11 -13.98
CA ALA A 699 -3.58 -45.76 -14.59
C ALA A 699 -2.32 -44.87 -14.53
N ARG A 700 -2.45 -43.58 -14.87
CA ARG A 700 -1.32 -42.65 -14.84
C ARG A 700 -0.90 -42.31 -13.42
N LEU A 701 -1.86 -42.14 -12.51
CA LEU A 701 -1.58 -41.74 -11.13
C LEU A 701 -0.84 -42.81 -10.31
N LYS A 702 -0.93 -44.09 -10.72
CA LYS A 702 -0.25 -45.22 -10.07
C LYS A 702 1.27 -45.06 -9.94
N GLN A 703 1.90 -44.24 -10.79
CA GLN A 703 3.34 -43.96 -10.71
C GLN A 703 3.75 -43.06 -9.53
N PHE A 704 2.78 -42.39 -8.89
CA PHE A 704 3.03 -41.49 -7.77
C PHE A 704 2.74 -42.16 -6.44
N ASP A 705 3.63 -41.91 -5.48
CA ASP A 705 3.47 -42.35 -4.10
C ASP A 705 2.31 -41.60 -3.42
N ALA A 706 2.14 -40.32 -3.76
CA ALA A 706 1.02 -39.49 -3.36
C ALA A 706 0.64 -38.48 -4.45
N VAL A 707 -0.64 -38.10 -4.48
CA VAL A 707 -1.18 -37.04 -5.35
C VAL A 707 -1.72 -35.91 -4.49
N LEU A 708 -1.19 -34.70 -4.67
CA LEU A 708 -1.57 -33.50 -3.94
C LEU A 708 -2.44 -32.61 -4.83
N LEU A 709 -3.58 -32.18 -4.31
CA LEU A 709 -4.40 -31.13 -4.89
C LEU A 709 -4.07 -29.83 -4.18
N GLY A 710 -3.57 -28.85 -4.95
CA GLY A 710 -3.15 -27.55 -4.47
C GLY A 710 -4.30 -26.71 -3.91
N VAL A 711 -3.95 -25.56 -3.33
CA VAL A 711 -4.93 -24.68 -2.68
C VAL A 711 -6.05 -24.30 -3.64
N ARG A 712 -7.31 -24.46 -3.21
CA ARG A 712 -8.50 -24.11 -4.00
C ARG A 712 -8.61 -24.82 -5.35
N ALA A 713 -7.97 -25.98 -5.55
CA ALA A 713 -8.07 -26.74 -6.79
C ALA A 713 -9.54 -26.99 -7.20
N TYR A 714 -10.39 -27.36 -6.23
CA TYR A 714 -11.84 -27.54 -6.44
C TYR A 714 -12.63 -26.25 -6.68
N ASN A 715 -12.02 -25.06 -6.56
CA ASN A 715 -12.66 -23.78 -6.90
C ASN A 715 -12.20 -23.24 -8.26
N THR A 716 -11.04 -23.64 -8.76
CA THR A 716 -10.42 -23.07 -9.97
C THR A 716 -10.40 -24.03 -11.15
N ILE A 717 -10.46 -25.34 -10.93
CA ILE A 717 -10.36 -26.36 -12.00
C ILE A 717 -11.73 -26.98 -12.26
N ASP A 718 -12.46 -26.44 -13.24
CA ASP A 718 -13.79 -26.96 -13.64
C ASP A 718 -13.77 -28.46 -14.00
N LYS A 719 -12.67 -28.95 -14.58
CA LYS A 719 -12.52 -30.35 -15.00
C LYS A 719 -12.61 -31.36 -13.85
N LEU A 720 -12.32 -30.96 -12.60
CA LEU A 720 -12.40 -31.84 -11.42
C LEU A 720 -13.79 -32.45 -11.23
N LYS A 721 -14.86 -31.78 -11.66
CA LYS A 721 -16.23 -32.34 -11.65
C LYS A 721 -16.38 -33.62 -12.48
N THR A 722 -15.49 -33.82 -13.47
CA THR A 722 -15.50 -34.97 -14.38
C THR A 722 -14.43 -36.01 -14.06
N VAL A 723 -13.30 -35.62 -13.49
CA VAL A 723 -12.16 -36.53 -13.22
C VAL A 723 -12.11 -37.04 -11.77
N GLN A 724 -12.97 -36.54 -10.87
CA GLN A 724 -13.11 -37.04 -9.50
C GLN A 724 -13.24 -38.58 -9.41
N PRO A 725 -14.02 -39.26 -10.27
CA PRO A 725 -14.10 -40.72 -10.21
C PRO A 725 -12.75 -41.43 -10.43
N GLU A 726 -11.85 -40.86 -11.24
CA GLU A 726 -10.52 -41.42 -11.48
C GLU A 726 -9.59 -41.22 -10.27
N LEU A 727 -9.72 -40.10 -9.54
CA LEU A 727 -9.03 -39.90 -8.26
C LEU A 727 -9.51 -40.93 -7.23
N LEU A 728 -10.82 -41.16 -7.14
CA LEU A 728 -11.39 -42.16 -6.21
C LEU A 728 -10.92 -43.58 -6.56
N LYS A 729 -10.85 -43.95 -7.85
CA LYS A 729 -10.27 -45.24 -8.29
C LYS A 729 -8.79 -45.37 -7.93
N TYR A 730 -8.01 -44.30 -8.06
CA TYR A 730 -6.61 -44.30 -7.62
C TYR A 730 -6.49 -44.56 -6.12
N ILE A 731 -7.30 -43.88 -5.30
CA ILE A 731 -7.34 -44.09 -3.84
C ILE A 731 -7.76 -45.53 -3.53
N GLU A 732 -8.86 -46.01 -4.11
CA GLU A 732 -9.37 -47.37 -3.92
C GLU A 732 -8.31 -48.45 -4.23
N GLY A 733 -7.49 -48.20 -5.26
CA GLY A 733 -6.38 -49.04 -5.69
C GLY A 733 -5.11 -49.01 -4.81
N GLY A 734 -5.09 -48.23 -3.72
CA GLY A 734 -3.93 -48.09 -2.82
C GLY A 734 -3.19 -46.75 -2.92
N GLY A 735 -3.74 -45.79 -3.67
CA GLY A 735 -3.20 -44.44 -3.80
C GLY A 735 -3.41 -43.59 -2.54
N ASN A 736 -2.57 -42.57 -2.37
CA ASN A 736 -2.69 -41.59 -1.29
C ASN A 736 -2.99 -40.22 -1.90
N VAL A 737 -4.11 -39.59 -1.53
CA VAL A 737 -4.50 -38.27 -2.02
C VAL A 737 -4.56 -37.27 -0.86
N VAL A 738 -3.90 -36.13 -1.02
CA VAL A 738 -3.92 -35.01 -0.07
C VAL A 738 -4.57 -33.81 -0.73
N VAL A 739 -5.63 -33.29 -0.13
CA VAL A 739 -6.36 -32.10 -0.58
C VAL A 739 -6.08 -30.97 0.38
N GLN A 740 -5.44 -29.91 -0.12
CA GLN A 740 -5.30 -28.66 0.63
C GLN A 740 -6.61 -27.86 0.61
N TYR A 741 -6.72 -26.86 1.48
CA TYR A 741 -7.98 -26.17 1.75
C TYR A 741 -8.74 -25.75 0.47
N THR A 742 -10.07 -25.77 0.59
CA THR A 742 -11.01 -25.38 -0.46
C THR A 742 -12.00 -24.38 0.14
N VAL A 743 -12.24 -23.26 -0.53
CA VAL A 743 -13.21 -22.26 -0.04
C VAL A 743 -14.63 -22.78 -0.25
N ASN A 744 -15.57 -22.39 0.61
CA ASN A 744 -16.96 -22.89 0.59
C ASN A 744 -17.85 -22.28 -0.51
N TYR A 745 -17.31 -21.43 -1.38
CA TYR A 745 -18.02 -20.80 -2.49
C TYR A 745 -17.40 -21.19 -3.84
N ARG A 746 -18.24 -21.28 -4.90
CA ARG A 746 -17.81 -21.68 -6.25
C ARG A 746 -17.01 -22.99 -6.29
N VAL A 747 -17.38 -23.96 -5.45
CA VAL A 747 -16.83 -25.32 -5.53
C VAL A 747 -17.44 -26.02 -6.74
N VAL A 748 -16.62 -26.65 -7.58
CA VAL A 748 -17.05 -27.22 -8.87
C VAL A 748 -17.84 -28.54 -8.72
N ILE A 749 -17.81 -29.16 -7.54
CA ILE A 749 -18.49 -30.42 -7.23
C ILE A 749 -18.97 -30.39 -5.76
N PRO A 750 -20.17 -30.93 -5.44
CA PRO A 750 -20.71 -30.90 -4.08
C PRO A 750 -19.91 -31.76 -3.07
N GLN A 751 -19.23 -32.81 -3.54
CA GLN A 751 -18.49 -33.73 -2.69
C GLN A 751 -17.05 -33.88 -3.20
N ILE A 752 -16.09 -33.38 -2.41
CA ILE A 752 -14.67 -33.32 -2.78
C ILE A 752 -13.85 -34.51 -2.25
N GLY A 753 -14.45 -35.41 -1.47
CA GLY A 753 -13.82 -36.61 -0.90
C GLY A 753 -14.68 -37.87 -1.07
N PRO A 754 -14.19 -39.04 -0.64
CA PRO A 754 -14.92 -40.31 -0.77
C PRO A 754 -16.23 -40.35 0.03
N TYR A 755 -16.33 -39.61 1.13
CA TYR A 755 -17.53 -39.51 1.97
C TYR A 755 -17.98 -38.04 2.13
N PRO A 756 -19.23 -37.78 2.56
CA PRO A 756 -19.72 -36.41 2.72
C PRO A 756 -18.92 -35.56 3.72
N MET A 757 -18.71 -34.29 3.38
CA MET A 757 -18.19 -33.25 4.27
C MET A 757 -18.74 -31.87 3.88
N THR A 758 -18.86 -30.97 4.85
CA THR A 758 -19.41 -29.63 4.67
C THR A 758 -18.32 -28.58 4.89
N LEU A 759 -17.85 -27.96 3.81
CA LEU A 759 -16.90 -26.85 3.87
C LEU A 759 -17.54 -25.64 4.56
N SER A 760 -16.75 -24.89 5.33
CA SER A 760 -17.22 -23.72 6.07
C SER A 760 -16.25 -22.54 5.93
N ASN A 761 -16.53 -21.44 6.64
CA ASN A 761 -15.62 -20.31 6.77
C ASN A 761 -14.74 -20.38 8.03
N ASP A 762 -14.84 -21.48 8.81
CA ASP A 762 -14.11 -21.69 10.05
C ASP A 762 -12.60 -21.64 9.79
N ARG A 763 -11.90 -20.98 10.70
CA ARG A 763 -10.46 -20.70 10.62
C ARG A 763 -9.89 -20.47 12.00
N VAL A 764 -8.57 -20.62 12.11
CA VAL A 764 -7.76 -20.27 13.28
C VAL A 764 -6.73 -19.25 12.81
N THR A 765 -6.96 -17.98 13.16
CA THR A 765 -6.20 -16.84 12.66
C THR A 765 -4.99 -16.51 13.53
N VAL A 766 -5.00 -16.90 14.80
CA VAL A 766 -3.85 -16.71 15.70
C VAL A 766 -2.77 -17.73 15.35
N GLU A 767 -1.59 -17.25 14.92
CA GLU A 767 -0.52 -18.12 14.44
C GLU A 767 -0.03 -19.11 15.50
N ASP A 768 0.06 -18.66 16.76
CA ASP A 768 0.56 -19.46 17.90
C ASP A 768 -0.55 -20.18 18.68
N ALA A 769 -1.76 -20.29 18.11
CA ALA A 769 -2.89 -20.97 18.74
C ALA A 769 -2.51 -22.40 19.19
N PRO A 770 -2.76 -22.77 20.46
CA PRO A 770 -2.43 -24.11 20.96
C PRO A 770 -3.09 -25.21 20.13
N VAL A 771 -2.34 -26.28 19.92
CA VAL A 771 -2.78 -27.44 19.14
C VAL A 771 -2.99 -28.64 20.06
N THR A 772 -4.14 -29.30 19.89
CA THR A 772 -4.49 -30.53 20.59
C THR A 772 -4.41 -31.72 19.64
N PHE A 773 -3.68 -32.76 20.03
CA PHE A 773 -3.61 -34.02 19.29
C PHE A 773 -4.78 -34.93 19.71
N LEU A 774 -5.83 -34.97 18.89
CA LEU A 774 -7.06 -35.72 19.18
C LEU A 774 -6.82 -37.24 19.22
N LYS A 775 -5.86 -37.71 18.44
CA LYS A 775 -5.44 -39.11 18.39
C LYS A 775 -3.92 -39.21 18.51
N PRO A 776 -3.32 -39.10 19.72
CA PRO A 776 -1.87 -38.98 19.89
C PRO A 776 -1.04 -40.13 19.31
N GLN A 777 -1.63 -41.32 19.15
CA GLN A 777 -1.00 -42.51 18.56
C GLN A 777 -1.23 -42.63 17.04
N HIS A 778 -1.99 -41.72 16.43
CA HIS A 778 -2.29 -41.77 15.00
C HIS A 778 -1.00 -41.72 14.17
N PRO A 779 -0.86 -42.51 13.08
CA PRO A 779 0.40 -42.56 12.33
C PRO A 779 0.84 -41.22 11.76
N LEU A 780 -0.10 -40.36 11.33
CA LEU A 780 0.22 -38.99 10.86
C LEU A 780 0.96 -38.11 11.89
N LEU A 781 0.81 -38.38 13.20
CA LEU A 781 1.52 -37.66 14.26
C LEU A 781 2.86 -38.32 14.65
N ASN A 782 3.12 -39.54 14.20
CA ASN A 782 4.21 -40.37 14.75
C ASN A 782 5.17 -40.92 13.70
N SER A 783 4.80 -40.95 12.42
CA SER A 783 5.59 -41.60 11.37
C SER A 783 5.44 -40.90 10.02
N PRO A 784 6.54 -40.79 9.24
CA PRO A 784 7.91 -41.14 9.61
C PRO A 784 8.55 -40.14 10.58
N ASN A 785 7.96 -38.97 10.78
CA ASN A 785 8.45 -37.97 11.73
C ASN A 785 7.49 -37.84 12.92
N LYS A 786 8.03 -37.79 14.13
CA LYS A 786 7.23 -37.51 15.34
C LYS A 786 6.89 -36.03 15.37
N LEU A 787 5.59 -35.71 15.41
CA LEU A 787 5.08 -34.35 15.57
C LEU A 787 4.86 -34.03 17.06
N THR A 788 5.14 -32.79 17.41
CA THR A 788 4.97 -32.21 18.75
C THR A 788 4.35 -30.81 18.63
N GLU A 789 3.94 -30.21 19.74
CA GLU A 789 3.44 -28.82 19.75
C GLU A 789 4.46 -27.82 19.18
N GLN A 790 5.76 -28.14 19.23
CA GLN A 790 6.82 -27.30 18.67
C GLN A 790 6.73 -27.16 17.14
N ASP A 791 6.13 -28.14 16.46
CA ASP A 791 5.91 -28.10 15.00
C ASP A 791 4.84 -27.07 14.59
N PHE A 792 4.10 -26.54 15.57
CA PHE A 792 3.08 -25.51 15.40
C PHE A 792 3.54 -24.12 15.87
N LYS A 793 4.85 -23.92 16.06
CA LYS A 793 5.44 -22.63 16.46
C LYS A 793 6.09 -21.90 15.30
N GLY A 794 6.03 -20.57 15.35
CA GLY A 794 6.64 -19.69 14.34
C GLY A 794 5.91 -19.68 12.99
N TRP A 795 4.62 -20.05 13.00
CA TRP A 795 3.74 -19.94 11.85
C TRP A 795 3.48 -18.48 11.49
N VAL A 796 3.07 -18.21 10.26
CA VAL A 796 2.87 -16.84 9.76
C VAL A 796 1.45 -16.61 9.25
N GLN A 797 0.88 -15.44 9.59
CA GLN A 797 -0.41 -14.96 9.12
C GLN A 797 -1.65 -15.68 9.66
N GLU A 798 -1.79 -17.01 9.50
CA GLU A 798 -2.88 -17.79 10.11
C GLU A 798 -2.55 -19.29 10.18
N GLN A 799 -3.03 -20.01 11.20
CA GLN A 799 -2.77 -21.45 11.34
C GLN A 799 -3.55 -22.31 10.33
N GLY A 800 -4.78 -21.93 10.02
CA GLY A 800 -5.55 -22.63 9.00
C GLY A 800 -6.91 -22.03 8.73
N LEU A 801 -7.46 -22.40 7.58
CA LEU A 801 -8.58 -21.72 6.95
C LEU A 801 -9.53 -22.71 6.27
N TYR A 802 -10.81 -22.35 6.28
CA TYR A 802 -11.92 -23.08 5.67
C TYR A 802 -12.06 -24.53 6.16
N TYR A 803 -11.88 -24.74 7.47
CA TYR A 803 -12.07 -26.03 8.11
C TYR A 803 -13.50 -26.56 7.88
N PRO A 804 -13.69 -27.83 7.49
CA PRO A 804 -15.01 -28.43 7.40
C PRO A 804 -15.74 -28.35 8.74
N SER A 805 -17.00 -27.92 8.74
CA SER A 805 -17.80 -27.81 9.97
C SER A 805 -18.52 -29.12 10.31
N GLN A 806 -18.68 -30.01 9.33
CA GLN A 806 -19.31 -31.32 9.48
C GLN A 806 -18.64 -32.31 8.52
N TRP A 807 -18.58 -33.59 8.92
CA TRP A 807 -18.03 -34.68 8.12
C TRP A 807 -18.63 -36.02 8.52
N ASP A 808 -18.59 -36.97 7.60
CA ASP A 808 -19.04 -38.34 7.81
C ASP A 808 -18.16 -39.11 8.83
N ALA A 809 -18.73 -40.08 9.53
CA ALA A 809 -18.06 -40.85 10.58
C ALA A 809 -16.85 -41.68 10.11
N HIS A 810 -16.70 -41.92 8.80
CA HIS A 810 -15.49 -42.54 8.25
C HIS A 810 -14.24 -41.66 8.39
N TYR A 811 -14.43 -40.33 8.44
CA TYR A 811 -13.31 -39.41 8.65
C TYR A 811 -12.85 -39.41 10.11
N GLN A 812 -11.53 -39.52 10.26
CA GLN A 812 -10.85 -39.40 11.54
C GLN A 812 -10.23 -38.00 11.65
N PRO A 813 -10.68 -37.17 12.60
CA PRO A 813 -9.98 -35.92 12.92
C PRO A 813 -8.69 -36.23 13.70
N VAL A 814 -7.61 -35.54 13.35
CA VAL A 814 -6.27 -35.80 13.93
C VAL A 814 -5.83 -34.69 14.87
N ILE A 815 -6.15 -33.44 14.51
CA ILE A 815 -5.65 -32.23 15.16
C ILE A 815 -6.80 -31.27 15.40
N SER A 816 -6.82 -30.67 16.59
CA SER A 816 -7.72 -29.57 16.90
C SER A 816 -6.98 -28.30 17.33
N SER A 817 -7.55 -27.15 17.01
CA SER A 817 -7.10 -25.84 17.48
C SER A 817 -8.24 -24.83 17.50
N HIS A 818 -8.05 -23.70 18.17
CA HIS A 818 -9.00 -22.59 18.18
C HIS A 818 -8.32 -21.27 18.50
N ASP A 819 -8.92 -20.19 18.02
CA ASP A 819 -8.58 -18.85 18.51
C ASP A 819 -9.09 -18.66 19.95
N PRO A 820 -8.49 -17.74 20.73
CA PRO A 820 -8.91 -17.47 22.10
C PRO A 820 -10.42 -17.15 22.18
N GLY A 821 -11.11 -17.82 23.10
CA GLY A 821 -12.54 -17.59 23.35
C GLY A 821 -13.51 -18.30 22.40
N GLU A 822 -13.03 -19.08 21.43
CA GLU A 822 -13.88 -19.84 20.52
C GLU A 822 -13.92 -21.34 20.79
N ALA A 823 -14.91 -22.03 20.23
CA ALA A 823 -14.98 -23.50 20.25
C ALA A 823 -13.81 -24.15 19.50
N ALA A 824 -13.40 -25.36 19.89
CA ALA A 824 -12.36 -26.13 19.22
C ALA A 824 -12.76 -26.51 17.78
N LYS A 825 -11.84 -26.40 16.81
CA LYS A 825 -12.02 -26.84 15.42
C LYS A 825 -11.24 -28.12 15.27
N GLU A 826 -11.87 -29.23 14.94
CA GLU A 826 -11.25 -30.56 14.95
C GLU A 826 -10.85 -31.07 13.56
N SER A 827 -11.21 -30.34 12.52
CA SER A 827 -11.05 -30.72 11.11
C SER A 827 -9.84 -30.08 10.44
N ALA A 828 -8.84 -29.64 11.22
CA ALA A 828 -7.59 -29.13 10.67
C ALA A 828 -6.91 -30.17 9.77
N ILE A 829 -6.99 -31.44 10.17
CA ILE A 829 -6.63 -32.60 9.35
C ILE A 829 -7.73 -33.65 9.52
N LEU A 830 -8.38 -34.02 8.42
CA LEU A 830 -9.31 -35.15 8.32
C LEU A 830 -8.67 -36.24 7.46
N VAL A 831 -8.65 -37.48 7.94
CA VAL A 831 -8.12 -38.63 7.20
C VAL A 831 -9.14 -39.75 7.16
N THR A 832 -9.25 -40.44 6.03
CA THR A 832 -10.08 -41.64 5.89
C THR A 832 -9.42 -42.64 4.96
N ASP A 833 -9.70 -43.92 5.20
CA ASP A 833 -9.39 -44.98 4.27
C ASP A 833 -10.52 -45.10 3.23
N TYR A 834 -10.15 -45.46 2.00
CA TYR A 834 -11.09 -45.77 0.93
C TYR A 834 -10.48 -46.86 0.04
N GLY A 835 -11.10 -48.04 0.03
CA GLY A 835 -10.47 -49.24 -0.53
C GLY A 835 -9.14 -49.57 0.16
N LYS A 836 -8.06 -49.65 -0.62
CA LYS A 836 -6.71 -49.95 -0.11
C LYS A 836 -5.85 -48.72 0.17
N GLY A 837 -6.37 -47.53 -0.12
CA GLY A 837 -5.62 -46.28 -0.03
C GLY A 837 -6.26 -45.27 0.91
N HIS A 838 -5.78 -44.03 0.81
CA HIS A 838 -6.04 -43.00 1.80
C HIS A 838 -6.42 -41.67 1.15
N TYR A 839 -7.33 -40.96 1.81
CA TYR A 839 -7.69 -39.58 1.51
C TYR A 839 -7.44 -38.72 2.74
N ILE A 840 -6.70 -37.63 2.56
CA ILE A 840 -6.40 -36.63 3.59
C ILE A 840 -6.90 -35.27 3.11
N TYR A 841 -7.72 -34.60 3.91
CA TYR A 841 -8.03 -33.19 3.76
C TYR A 841 -7.29 -32.40 4.84
N THR A 842 -6.68 -31.28 4.47
CA THR A 842 -6.06 -30.35 5.42
C THR A 842 -6.45 -28.91 5.12
N GLY A 843 -6.94 -28.22 6.16
CA GLY A 843 -7.17 -26.78 6.10
C GLY A 843 -5.99 -25.95 6.63
N LEU A 844 -4.90 -26.60 7.07
CA LEU A 844 -3.72 -25.90 7.55
C LEU A 844 -3.10 -25.03 6.43
N SER A 845 -2.58 -23.87 6.80
CA SER A 845 -1.98 -22.87 5.88
C SER A 845 -0.63 -23.28 5.29
N LEU A 846 -0.40 -24.56 4.96
CA LEU A 846 0.92 -25.07 4.55
C LEU A 846 1.52 -24.31 3.36
N PHE A 847 0.68 -23.81 2.46
CA PHE A 847 1.09 -22.96 1.33
C PHE A 847 1.73 -21.62 1.72
N ARG A 848 1.54 -21.15 2.96
CA ARG A 848 2.22 -19.98 3.54
C ARG A 848 3.40 -20.39 4.41
N GLU A 849 3.24 -21.45 5.19
CA GLU A 849 4.26 -21.89 6.14
C GLU A 849 5.49 -22.50 5.46
N LEU A 850 5.29 -23.23 4.36
CA LEU A 850 6.39 -23.85 3.62
C LEU A 850 7.30 -22.78 2.99
N PRO A 851 6.79 -21.78 2.21
CA PRO A 851 7.64 -20.70 1.72
C PRO A 851 8.28 -19.85 2.83
N ALA A 852 7.58 -19.68 3.96
CA ALA A 852 8.12 -19.00 5.13
C ALA A 852 9.23 -19.80 5.85
N GLY A 853 9.46 -21.06 5.47
CA GLY A 853 10.52 -21.90 6.04
C GLY A 853 10.20 -22.45 7.43
N VAL A 854 8.93 -22.72 7.74
CA VAL A 854 8.52 -23.27 9.06
C VAL A 854 8.84 -24.77 9.11
N PRO A 855 9.78 -25.23 9.98
CA PRO A 855 10.21 -26.63 10.00
C PRO A 855 9.08 -27.64 10.21
N GLY A 856 8.13 -27.32 11.08
CA GLY A 856 7.01 -28.20 11.39
C GLY A 856 6.07 -28.43 10.21
N ALA A 857 5.86 -27.41 9.36
CA ALA A 857 5.05 -27.55 8.14
C ALA A 857 5.65 -28.58 7.17
N TYR A 858 6.99 -28.64 7.06
CA TYR A 858 7.69 -29.66 6.26
C TYR A 858 7.49 -31.07 6.84
N ARG A 859 7.57 -31.24 8.16
CA ARG A 859 7.31 -32.54 8.80
C ARG A 859 5.86 -32.99 8.60
N ILE A 860 4.90 -32.07 8.76
CA ILE A 860 3.47 -32.34 8.58
C ILE A 860 3.18 -32.81 7.15
N ILE A 861 3.59 -32.06 6.12
CA ILE A 861 3.32 -32.44 4.72
C ILE A 861 4.04 -33.74 4.34
N THR A 862 5.27 -33.96 4.84
CA THR A 862 6.00 -35.21 4.63
C THR A 862 5.28 -36.40 5.26
N ASN A 863 4.71 -36.27 6.46
CA ASN A 863 3.91 -37.32 7.08
C ASN A 863 2.65 -37.62 6.27
N MET A 864 1.98 -36.60 5.73
CA MET A 864 0.83 -36.79 4.85
C MET A 864 1.19 -37.53 3.56
N ILE A 865 2.30 -37.16 2.89
CA ILE A 865 2.79 -37.84 1.68
C ILE A 865 3.18 -39.29 1.97
N SER A 866 3.85 -39.52 3.12
CA SER A 866 4.36 -40.83 3.55
C SER A 866 3.29 -41.76 4.13
N TYR A 867 2.04 -41.29 4.26
CA TYR A 867 0.99 -42.04 4.94
C TYR A 867 0.66 -43.35 4.21
N GLY A 868 0.61 -44.45 4.97
CA GLY A 868 0.41 -45.80 4.43
C GLY A 868 1.62 -46.39 3.70
N LYS A 869 2.79 -45.73 3.69
CA LYS A 869 4.00 -46.23 3.01
C LYS A 869 4.96 -46.93 3.97
N GLU A 870 5.53 -48.03 3.50
CA GLU A 870 6.64 -48.73 4.17
C GLU A 870 7.95 -47.93 4.08
N PRO A 871 8.92 -48.18 4.98
CA PRO A 871 10.26 -47.60 4.86
C PRO A 871 10.86 -47.92 3.49
N VAL A 872 11.48 -46.94 2.84
CA VAL A 872 12.29 -47.19 1.64
C VAL A 872 13.51 -48.00 2.10
N GLN A 873 13.68 -49.22 1.57
CA GLN A 873 14.85 -50.07 1.83
C GLN A 873 16.14 -49.45 1.32
#